data_AF-A0A7C3DC76-F1
#
_entry.id   AF-A0A7C3DC76-F1
#
_cell.length_a   1.000
_cell.length_b   1.000
_cell.length_c   1.000
_cell.angle_alpha   90.00
_cell.angle_beta   90.00
_cell.angle_gamma   90.00
#
_symmetry.space_group_name_H-M   'P 1'
#
loop_
_entity.id
_entity.type
_entity.pdbx_description
1 polymer ?
#
loop_
_entity_poly.entity_id
_entity_poly.type
_entity_poly.pdbx_seq_one_letter_code
_entity_poly.pdbx_strand_id
1 'polypeptide(L)'
;PLLPSRPALVLMLGMGLSMAPPATAVPMVNPAAEHRAAVAQARQGEYQVALKRLAALLEAYPDNAAFRYDYISVLAWAGRDDEVLAQSAQIDFAQVPAYVLKAIGKSARNRQQPVLAVTAYEAVLKRNPRDRQARLGLAMSLAEAQRPAEADAQMAALLRTTPRSVELLEALAYVKEADRDYAAALDAYDRLLEIEPTHRGARRGRILALLYLGVPHEAMRLARRDAEVFSTEDWQRIAGDQAAREIRWGRLPTVTPAERYRDTDSAIERLREQYEQMADKSGAAALRNRFDLIAAYRNRRLMREATSLYEQLREQGVASFPPYVLAVVGDAYLSLRRPRRAVALLEQSISGYGGDLDAQYSLFYAYLEAGQYKKSLAHIDRLLASLPQWTWPPGSKERELNLDRLYAQTVAAMARAYVDKLDVAERRLKAQLARSPASTDVRNALGSVYLWRGWPRLAQGEFRAVLALEPENLGARIGMVSVLAERGDEAAADAALAPLLTDYADNPHVRNLARDAEVRKMRELWMEVSGGSSSSIYQGSSDLAFTTYYYDKPWNPGLRPFVYQVYREADFPEQAVSRNRLAAGMEYRQQDVALRGSVSDGNGSTGISVQGDWMPTDQWRGSLSLQSFSEQTPLRADLTGVEAWSLEASTEYRFHESRSLGLSLQYMGFDDDNQRNTLSAFARQRLVNGLRYKLTGEVYLYHQTNTVDGTAYFNPSRQDSAELSLSNEWLTYRHYEKSMRQRLVLGAGPSSQQGVDSKVTWSLGYEHHWSFSRQLSLSYGISRARPVYDGVQEFATRGFVNLYARF
;
A
#
# COMPACT_ATOMS: atom_id res chain seq x y z
N PRO A 1 -4.33 64.41 18.07
CA PRO A 1 -3.06 65.16 17.98
C PRO A 1 -2.97 65.88 16.61
N LEU A 2 -3.65 67.02 16.48
CA LEU A 2 -3.10 68.37 16.73
C LEU A 2 -2.10 68.83 15.65
N LEU A 3 -2.66 69.58 14.69
CA LEU A 3 -2.05 70.72 13.98
C LEU A 3 -1.52 71.78 15.01
N PRO A 4 -0.73 72.84 14.66
CA PRO A 4 -0.74 73.58 13.37
C PRO A 4 0.57 74.31 12.92
N SER A 5 0.41 75.13 11.86
CA SER A 5 0.96 76.51 11.67
C SER A 5 2.47 76.83 11.48
N ARG A 6 2.75 77.43 10.31
CA ARG A 6 3.69 78.58 10.07
C ARG A 6 3.30 79.79 10.95
N PRO A 7 4.18 80.78 11.33
CA PRO A 7 4.76 81.72 10.34
C PRO A 7 6.08 82.47 10.68
N ALA A 8 6.45 83.34 9.72
CA ALA A 8 7.50 84.37 9.60
C ALA A 8 8.11 85.07 10.83
N LEU A 9 9.38 85.46 10.67
CA LEU A 9 9.89 86.76 11.16
C LEU A 9 10.77 87.46 10.09
N VAL A 10 11.31 88.64 10.37
CA VAL A 10 11.15 89.80 9.47
C VAL A 10 12.26 90.87 9.60
N LEU A 11 12.66 91.45 8.45
CA LEU A 11 13.41 92.72 8.22
C LEU A 11 14.85 92.93 8.77
N MET A 12 15.73 93.49 7.92
CA MET A 12 16.11 94.92 8.00
C MET A 12 16.71 95.48 6.70
N LEU A 13 16.63 96.81 6.54
CA LEU A 13 17.12 97.58 5.37
C LEU A 13 18.61 97.91 5.44
N GLY A 14 19.21 98.23 4.29
CA GLY A 14 20.46 98.99 4.18
C GLY A 14 20.70 99.50 2.75
N MET A 15 20.58 100.82 2.52
CA MET A 15 20.94 101.46 1.25
C MET A 15 22.46 101.49 1.06
N GLY A 16 22.95 101.45 -0.19
CA GLY A 16 24.38 101.70 -0.44
C GLY A 16 24.88 101.52 -1.87
N LEU A 17 24.72 102.57 -2.69
CA LEU A 17 25.58 102.97 -3.82
C LEU A 17 25.95 102.00 -4.96
N SER A 18 25.74 102.52 -6.16
CA SER A 18 26.28 102.09 -7.45
C SER A 18 27.80 101.95 -7.52
N MET A 19 28.30 100.86 -8.14
CA MET A 19 29.34 100.90 -9.18
C MET A 19 29.16 99.69 -10.12
N ALA A 20 29.21 99.91 -11.44
CA ALA A 20 29.48 98.86 -12.43
C ALA A 20 30.98 98.89 -12.77
N PRO A 21 31.67 97.74 -12.89
CA PRO A 21 31.90 97.16 -14.23
C PRO A 21 32.07 95.61 -14.18
N PRO A 22 32.62 94.97 -15.22
CA PRO A 22 32.15 94.88 -16.61
C PRO A 22 31.54 93.48 -16.90
N ALA A 23 31.01 93.27 -18.10
CA ALA A 23 30.53 91.95 -18.52
C ALA A 23 31.69 90.94 -18.64
N THR A 24 31.69 89.90 -17.81
CA THR A 24 32.55 88.72 -17.98
C THR A 24 31.94 87.77 -19.00
N ALA A 25 32.59 87.64 -20.16
CA ALA A 25 32.17 86.70 -21.18
C ALA A 25 32.24 85.26 -20.65
N VAL A 26 31.11 84.54 -20.69
CA VAL A 26 31.11 83.07 -20.58
C VAL A 26 31.95 82.54 -21.74
N PRO A 27 32.97 81.68 -21.50
CA PRO A 27 33.72 81.09 -22.59
C PRO A 27 32.78 80.30 -23.50
N MET A 28 32.85 80.49 -24.81
CA MET A 28 32.22 79.57 -25.76
C MET A 28 32.94 78.22 -25.70
N VAL A 29 32.52 77.39 -24.74
CA VAL A 29 32.97 76.01 -24.62
C VAL A 29 32.49 75.25 -25.85
N ASN A 30 33.43 74.82 -26.71
CA ASN A 30 33.11 74.06 -27.91
C ASN A 30 32.48 72.71 -27.51
N PRO A 31 31.18 72.47 -27.79
CA PRO A 31 30.49 71.26 -27.30
C PRO A 31 31.10 69.97 -27.85
N ALA A 32 31.65 70.01 -29.07
CA ALA A 32 32.33 68.86 -29.68
C ALA A 32 33.75 68.62 -29.13
N ALA A 33 34.35 69.59 -28.43
CA ALA A 33 35.59 69.39 -27.68
C ALA A 33 35.29 68.72 -26.33
N GLU A 34 34.32 69.25 -25.57
CA GLU A 34 33.88 68.65 -24.31
C GLU A 34 33.32 67.23 -24.49
N HIS A 35 32.54 66.99 -25.54
CA HIS A 35 32.04 65.64 -25.85
C HIS A 35 33.19 64.64 -26.05
N ARG A 36 34.21 65.00 -26.85
CA ARG A 36 35.39 64.16 -27.07
C ARG A 36 36.21 63.97 -25.80
N ALA A 37 36.34 65.00 -24.96
CA ALA A 37 37.02 64.90 -23.67
C ALA A 37 36.28 63.93 -22.73
N ALA A 38 34.95 64.04 -22.63
CA ALA A 38 34.14 63.16 -21.79
C ALA A 38 34.18 61.69 -22.27
N VAL A 39 34.12 61.44 -23.58
CA VAL A 39 34.27 60.08 -24.13
C VAL A 39 35.69 59.54 -23.93
N ALA A 40 36.72 60.38 -23.99
CA ALA A 40 38.09 59.98 -23.67
C ALA A 40 38.27 59.63 -22.19
N GLN A 41 37.69 60.43 -21.27
CA GLN A 41 37.67 60.13 -19.83
C GLN A 41 36.91 58.83 -19.52
N ALA A 42 35.77 58.57 -20.19
CA ALA A 42 35.07 57.30 -20.06
C ALA A 42 35.93 56.11 -20.47
N ARG A 43 36.74 56.23 -21.54
CA ARG A 43 37.69 55.19 -21.96
C ARG A 43 38.85 54.99 -20.98
N GLN A 44 39.11 55.94 -20.09
CA GLN A 44 40.08 55.83 -18.99
C GLN A 44 39.45 55.26 -17.70
N GLY A 45 38.15 54.94 -17.71
CA GLY A 45 37.42 54.40 -16.55
C GLY A 45 36.82 55.47 -15.63
N GLU A 46 36.96 56.77 -15.92
CA GLU A 46 36.41 57.88 -15.14
C GLU A 46 34.90 58.09 -15.40
N TYR A 47 34.11 57.00 -15.36
CA TYR A 47 32.73 56.99 -15.83
C TYR A 47 31.85 58.04 -15.17
N GLN A 48 31.98 58.30 -13.86
CA GLN A 48 31.14 59.28 -13.17
C GLN A 48 31.41 60.74 -13.63
N VAL A 49 32.67 61.08 -13.90
CA VAL A 49 33.06 62.40 -14.39
C VAL A 49 32.60 62.57 -15.84
N ALA A 50 32.82 61.55 -16.67
CA ALA A 50 32.37 61.51 -18.05
C ALA A 50 30.84 61.62 -18.17
N LEU A 51 30.09 60.85 -17.37
CA LEU A 51 28.63 60.88 -17.35
C LEU A 51 28.09 62.24 -16.91
N LYS A 52 28.71 62.91 -15.94
CA LYS A 52 28.31 64.27 -15.54
C LYS A 52 28.50 65.28 -16.68
N ARG A 53 29.61 65.21 -17.42
CA ARG A 53 29.84 66.06 -18.61
C ARG A 53 28.87 65.74 -19.74
N LEU A 54 28.66 64.46 -20.05
CA LEU A 54 27.74 64.01 -21.11
C LEU A 54 26.28 64.34 -20.79
N ALA A 55 25.85 64.23 -19.53
CA ALA A 55 24.52 64.64 -19.09
C ALA A 55 24.31 66.15 -19.27
N ALA A 56 25.26 66.99 -18.86
CA ALA A 56 25.19 68.44 -19.05
C ALA A 56 25.18 68.84 -20.55
N LEU A 57 25.94 68.12 -21.39
CA LEU A 57 25.89 68.30 -22.85
C LEU A 57 24.55 67.87 -23.45
N LEU A 58 23.93 66.79 -22.94
CA LEU A 58 22.63 66.32 -23.41
C LEU A 58 21.48 67.21 -22.92
N GLU A 59 21.60 67.84 -21.75
CA GLU A 59 20.65 68.83 -21.25
C GLU A 59 20.71 70.15 -22.06
N ALA A 60 21.92 70.62 -22.39
CA ALA A 60 22.12 71.81 -23.21
C ALA A 60 21.82 71.61 -24.71
N TYR A 61 21.94 70.36 -25.22
CA TYR A 61 21.74 70.02 -26.63
C TYR A 61 20.92 68.72 -26.80
N PRO A 62 19.61 68.72 -26.42
CA PRO A 62 18.80 67.51 -26.31
C PRO A 62 18.57 66.76 -27.63
N ASP A 63 18.62 67.46 -28.76
CA ASP A 63 18.42 66.93 -30.11
C ASP A 63 19.73 66.34 -30.72
N ASN A 64 20.88 66.49 -30.05
CA ASN A 64 22.14 65.98 -30.56
C ASN A 64 22.25 64.46 -30.31
N ALA A 65 21.84 63.68 -31.31
CA ALA A 65 21.84 62.23 -31.26
C ALA A 65 23.22 61.63 -30.89
N ALA A 66 24.33 62.22 -31.35
CA ALA A 66 25.67 61.70 -31.04
C ALA A 66 25.99 61.78 -29.53
N PHE A 67 25.59 62.87 -28.87
CA PHE A 67 25.79 63.02 -27.42
C PHE A 67 24.97 61.99 -26.65
N ARG A 68 23.74 61.71 -27.09
CA ARG A 68 22.86 60.69 -26.49
C ARG A 68 23.41 59.26 -26.69
N TYR A 69 23.94 58.96 -27.86
CA TYR A 69 24.52 57.66 -28.22
C TYR A 69 25.75 57.32 -27.39
N ASP A 70 26.66 58.28 -27.22
CA ASP A 70 27.85 58.08 -26.40
C ASP A 70 27.50 58.14 -24.90
N TYR A 71 26.53 58.95 -24.47
CA TYR A 71 25.97 58.89 -23.10
C TYR A 71 25.43 57.50 -22.75
N ILE A 72 24.59 56.90 -23.61
CA ILE A 72 24.10 55.53 -23.46
C ILE A 72 25.24 54.51 -23.38
N SER A 73 26.24 54.65 -24.24
CA SER A 73 27.35 53.71 -24.29
C SER A 73 28.21 53.78 -23.03
N VAL A 74 28.43 54.98 -22.49
CA VAL A 74 29.14 55.18 -21.22
C VAL A 74 28.29 54.75 -20.02
N LEU A 75 26.95 54.93 -20.04
CA LEU A 75 26.05 54.37 -19.02
C LEU A 75 26.16 52.84 -18.97
N ALA A 76 26.19 52.16 -20.13
CA ALA A 76 26.36 50.72 -20.23
C ALA A 76 27.75 50.24 -19.77
N TRP A 77 28.82 51.01 -20.02
CA TRP A 77 30.16 50.72 -19.48
C TRP A 77 30.21 50.91 -17.95
N ALA A 78 29.44 51.86 -17.41
CA ALA A 78 29.30 52.10 -15.98
C ALA A 78 28.35 51.13 -15.26
N GLY A 79 27.71 50.18 -15.98
CA GLY A 79 26.74 49.24 -15.42
C GLY A 79 25.39 49.87 -15.02
N ARG A 80 25.08 51.07 -15.51
CA ARG A 80 23.85 51.83 -15.19
C ARG A 80 22.70 51.41 -16.12
N ASP A 81 22.38 50.11 -16.09
CA ASP A 81 21.49 49.47 -17.08
C ASP A 81 20.06 50.05 -17.12
N ASP A 82 19.49 50.50 -15.99
CA ASP A 82 18.16 51.15 -16.00
C ASP A 82 18.14 52.45 -16.79
N GLU A 83 19.23 53.22 -16.72
CA GLU A 83 19.34 54.51 -17.39
C GLU A 83 19.62 54.34 -18.88
N VAL A 84 20.36 53.29 -19.26
CA VAL A 84 20.45 52.83 -20.66
C VAL A 84 19.06 52.56 -21.22
N LEU A 85 18.22 51.85 -20.47
CA LEU A 85 16.87 51.49 -20.92
C LEU A 85 15.93 52.69 -20.95
N ALA A 86 15.98 53.57 -19.95
CA ALA A 86 15.22 54.83 -19.94
C ALA A 86 15.58 55.74 -21.13
N GLN A 87 16.86 55.83 -21.50
CA GLN A 87 17.30 56.55 -22.70
C GLN A 87 16.93 55.83 -24.01
N SER A 88 16.91 54.49 -24.02
CA SER A 88 16.54 53.70 -25.21
C SER A 88 15.09 53.90 -25.65
N ALA A 89 14.18 54.24 -24.73
CA ALA A 89 12.77 54.51 -25.04
C ALA A 89 12.55 55.78 -25.87
N GLN A 90 13.54 56.69 -25.95
CA GLN A 90 13.48 57.94 -26.70
C GLN A 90 14.13 57.85 -28.10
N ILE A 91 14.35 56.64 -28.60
CA ILE A 91 15.27 56.38 -29.72
C ILE A 91 14.65 55.42 -30.75
N ASP A 92 14.68 55.83 -32.03
CA ASP A 92 14.34 54.97 -33.18
C ASP A 92 15.53 54.04 -33.53
N PHE A 93 15.39 52.75 -33.22
CA PHE A 93 16.42 51.75 -33.48
C PHE A 93 16.81 51.66 -34.97
N ALA A 94 15.96 52.11 -35.91
CA ALA A 94 16.25 52.11 -37.34
C ALA A 94 17.38 53.08 -37.76
N GLN A 95 17.73 54.07 -36.94
CA GLN A 95 18.73 55.10 -37.27
C GLN A 95 20.00 55.07 -36.39
N VAL A 96 20.05 54.18 -35.40
CA VAL A 96 21.06 54.19 -34.33
C VAL A 96 22.31 53.37 -34.67
N PRO A 97 23.53 53.86 -34.35
CA PRO A 97 24.77 53.10 -34.52
C PRO A 97 24.79 51.74 -33.82
N ALA A 98 25.45 50.76 -34.44
CA ALA A 98 25.46 49.37 -33.94
C ALA A 98 26.07 49.20 -32.54
N TYR A 99 27.00 50.06 -32.12
CA TYR A 99 27.60 49.96 -30.78
C TYR A 99 26.59 50.32 -29.68
N VAL A 100 25.74 51.33 -29.92
CA VAL A 100 24.67 51.76 -29.02
C VAL A 100 23.58 50.68 -28.94
N LEU A 101 23.17 50.11 -30.07
CA LEU A 101 22.19 49.02 -30.08
C LEU A 101 22.72 47.77 -29.35
N LYS A 102 24.01 47.43 -29.48
CA LYS A 102 24.62 46.34 -28.70
C LYS A 102 24.72 46.66 -27.20
N ALA A 103 24.89 47.93 -26.82
CA ALA A 103 24.84 48.37 -25.44
C ALA A 103 23.41 48.25 -24.86
N ILE A 104 22.39 48.76 -25.57
CA ILE A 104 20.97 48.63 -25.21
C ILE A 104 20.59 47.15 -25.10
N GLY A 105 20.95 46.32 -26.08
CA GLY A 105 20.67 44.89 -26.04
C GLY A 105 21.29 44.18 -24.83
N LYS A 106 22.52 44.55 -24.45
CA LYS A 106 23.19 44.01 -23.27
C LYS A 106 22.50 44.44 -21.97
N SER A 107 22.16 45.73 -21.83
CA SER A 107 21.47 46.25 -20.65
C SER A 107 20.05 45.72 -20.52
N ALA A 108 19.32 45.55 -21.63
CA ALA A 108 18.00 44.91 -21.66
C ALA A 108 18.09 43.45 -21.19
N ARG A 109 19.11 42.72 -21.63
CA ARG A 109 19.40 41.36 -21.18
C ARG A 109 19.70 41.30 -19.68
N ASN A 110 20.58 42.16 -19.19
CA ASN A 110 20.92 42.27 -17.75
C ASN A 110 19.68 42.57 -16.87
N ARG A 111 18.69 43.30 -17.41
CA ARG A 111 17.43 43.64 -16.74
C ARG A 111 16.26 42.71 -17.06
N GLN A 112 16.53 41.52 -17.60
CA GLN A 112 15.51 40.50 -17.90
C GLN A 112 14.39 41.01 -18.83
N GLN A 113 14.74 41.86 -19.80
CA GLN A 113 13.85 42.33 -20.87
C GLN A 113 14.23 41.70 -22.22
N PRO A 114 14.07 40.37 -22.39
CA PRO A 114 14.66 39.65 -23.51
C PRO A 114 14.06 40.06 -24.87
N VAL A 115 12.79 40.47 -24.92
CA VAL A 115 12.15 40.96 -26.16
C VAL A 115 12.84 42.22 -26.69
N LEU A 116 13.14 43.18 -25.81
CA LEU A 116 13.86 44.41 -26.19
C LEU A 116 15.30 44.11 -26.61
N ALA A 117 15.96 43.18 -25.93
CA ALA A 117 17.30 42.72 -26.29
C ALA A 117 17.33 42.06 -27.68
N VAL A 118 16.37 41.17 -27.98
CA VAL A 118 16.15 40.58 -29.31
C VAL A 118 15.99 41.68 -30.37
N THR A 119 15.08 42.64 -30.17
CA THR A 119 14.86 43.73 -31.12
C THR A 119 16.13 44.57 -31.38
N ALA A 120 16.89 44.87 -30.33
CA ALA A 120 18.14 45.63 -30.45
C ALA A 120 19.21 44.87 -31.25
N TYR A 121 19.38 43.56 -31.02
CA TYR A 121 20.36 42.75 -31.75
C TYR A 121 19.92 42.40 -33.18
N GLU A 122 18.63 42.17 -33.44
CA GLU A 122 18.08 42.02 -34.79
C GLU A 122 18.33 43.28 -35.64
N ALA A 123 18.14 44.48 -35.07
CA ALA A 123 18.42 45.74 -35.74
C ALA A 123 19.90 45.90 -36.14
N VAL A 124 20.84 45.37 -35.34
CA VAL A 124 22.27 45.32 -35.71
C VAL A 124 22.52 44.34 -36.85
N LEU A 125 21.99 43.12 -36.75
CA LEU A 125 22.22 42.06 -37.74
C LEU A 125 21.57 42.36 -39.09
N LYS A 126 20.46 43.11 -39.12
CA LYS A 126 19.84 43.60 -40.36
C LYS A 126 20.78 44.50 -41.17
N ARG A 127 21.68 45.25 -40.52
CA ARG A 127 22.69 46.10 -41.17
C ARG A 127 24.02 45.39 -41.38
N ASN A 128 24.46 44.59 -40.42
CA ASN A 128 25.68 43.79 -40.49
C ASN A 128 25.38 42.31 -40.14
N PRO A 129 25.01 41.48 -41.12
CA PRO A 129 24.75 40.05 -40.91
C PRO A 129 25.97 39.23 -40.46
N ARG A 130 27.15 39.84 -40.30
CA ARG A 130 28.39 39.20 -39.85
C ARG A 130 28.86 39.68 -38.46
N ASP A 131 28.12 40.55 -37.75
CA ASP A 131 28.47 40.93 -36.38
C ASP A 131 28.31 39.74 -35.41
N ARG A 132 29.43 39.11 -35.05
CA ARG A 132 29.50 37.97 -34.12
C ARG A 132 28.90 38.30 -32.75
N GLN A 133 29.17 39.49 -32.23
CA GLN A 133 28.72 39.91 -30.90
C GLN A 133 27.20 40.12 -30.86
N ALA A 134 26.63 40.73 -31.90
CA ALA A 134 25.18 40.87 -32.02
C ALA A 134 24.48 39.53 -32.22
N ARG A 135 25.05 38.60 -33.00
CA ARG A 135 24.49 37.25 -33.16
C ARG A 135 24.55 36.44 -31.87
N LEU A 136 25.62 36.55 -31.10
CA LEU A 136 25.75 35.90 -29.80
C LEU A 136 24.73 36.44 -28.80
N GLY A 137 24.61 37.77 -28.70
CA GLY A 137 23.60 38.42 -27.88
C GLY A 137 22.17 38.03 -28.29
N LEU A 138 21.87 38.00 -29.59
CA LEU A 138 20.59 37.56 -30.11
C LEU A 138 20.27 36.11 -29.72
N ALA A 139 21.22 35.19 -29.86
CA ALA A 139 21.02 33.78 -29.49
C ALA A 139 20.64 33.62 -28.01
N MET A 140 21.37 34.30 -27.11
CA MET A 140 21.10 34.25 -25.67
C MET A 140 19.74 34.88 -25.32
N SER A 141 19.43 36.05 -25.89
CA SER A 141 18.15 36.74 -25.63
C SER A 141 16.95 36.03 -26.27
N LEU A 142 17.11 35.28 -27.36
CA LEU A 142 16.06 34.41 -27.91
C LEU A 142 15.76 33.24 -26.98
N ALA A 143 16.78 32.63 -26.36
CA ALA A 143 16.58 31.55 -25.39
C ALA A 143 15.85 32.07 -24.12
N GLU A 144 16.26 33.22 -23.61
CA GLU A 144 15.57 33.93 -22.51
C GLU A 144 14.13 34.35 -22.87
N ALA A 145 13.87 34.69 -24.15
CA ALA A 145 12.53 34.94 -24.68
C ALA A 145 11.71 33.66 -24.94
N GLN A 146 12.21 32.48 -24.55
CA GLN A 146 11.59 31.17 -24.79
C GLN A 146 11.33 30.89 -26.30
N ARG A 147 12.28 31.30 -27.15
CA ARG A 147 12.32 31.04 -28.61
C ARG A 147 13.53 30.14 -28.96
N PRO A 148 13.59 28.89 -28.45
CA PRO A 148 14.79 28.06 -28.49
C PRO A 148 15.24 27.66 -29.90
N ALA A 149 14.30 27.32 -30.80
CA ALA A 149 14.62 26.95 -32.18
C ALA A 149 15.32 28.07 -32.96
N GLU A 150 15.00 29.33 -32.66
CA GLU A 150 15.64 30.49 -33.29
C GLU A 150 17.00 30.80 -32.64
N ALA A 151 17.11 30.63 -31.31
CA ALA A 151 18.39 30.71 -30.60
C ALA A 151 19.41 29.68 -31.13
N ASP A 152 18.97 28.43 -31.32
CA ASP A 152 19.75 27.34 -31.91
C ASP A 152 20.20 27.68 -33.34
N ALA A 153 19.33 28.26 -34.16
CA ALA A 153 19.70 28.66 -35.52
C ALA A 153 20.81 29.73 -35.54
N GLN A 154 20.78 30.70 -34.63
CA GLN A 154 21.85 31.69 -34.48
C GLN A 154 23.14 31.06 -33.93
N MET A 155 23.04 30.16 -32.95
CA MET A 155 24.20 29.48 -32.36
C MET A 155 24.88 28.53 -33.36
N ALA A 156 24.10 27.77 -34.13
CA ALA A 156 24.60 26.91 -35.21
C ALA A 156 25.32 27.72 -36.31
N ALA A 157 24.89 28.95 -36.59
CA ALA A 157 25.59 29.84 -37.52
C ALA A 157 26.95 30.34 -36.96
N LEU A 158 27.07 30.55 -35.64
CA LEU A 158 28.33 30.93 -34.97
C LEU A 158 29.32 29.77 -34.87
N LEU A 159 28.84 28.57 -34.50
CA LEU A 159 29.68 27.40 -34.31
C LEU A 159 30.17 26.80 -35.64
N ARG A 160 29.46 27.02 -36.76
CA ARG A 160 29.92 26.58 -38.09
C ARG A 160 31.25 27.23 -38.50
N THR A 161 31.49 28.48 -38.13
CA THR A 161 32.73 29.20 -38.45
C THR A 161 33.80 29.04 -37.38
N THR A 162 33.41 28.84 -36.12
CA THR A 162 34.31 28.73 -34.97
C THR A 162 33.87 27.63 -33.99
N PRO A 163 33.99 26.35 -34.37
CA PRO A 163 33.39 25.22 -33.63
C PRO A 163 34.08 24.88 -32.30
N ARG A 164 35.31 25.35 -32.09
CA ARG A 164 36.13 25.14 -30.89
C ARG A 164 36.37 26.43 -30.09
N SER A 165 35.40 27.33 -30.07
CA SER A 165 35.48 28.60 -29.32
C SER A 165 34.85 28.44 -27.94
N VAL A 166 35.63 28.54 -26.86
CA VAL A 166 35.16 28.41 -25.47
C VAL A 166 33.93 29.30 -25.19
N GLU A 167 34.02 30.61 -25.51
CA GLU A 167 32.92 31.58 -25.41
C GLU A 167 31.60 31.10 -26.06
N LEU A 168 31.68 30.45 -27.24
CA LEU A 168 30.49 30.03 -27.98
C LEU A 168 29.93 28.71 -27.48
N LEU A 169 30.78 27.83 -26.95
CA LEU A 169 30.34 26.57 -26.32
C LEU A 169 29.70 26.85 -24.95
N GLU A 170 30.23 27.81 -24.20
CA GLU A 170 29.61 28.27 -22.94
C GLU A 170 28.25 28.92 -23.21
N ALA A 171 28.15 29.78 -24.23
CA ALA A 171 26.88 30.37 -24.62
C ALA A 171 25.88 29.36 -25.22
N LEU A 172 26.35 28.33 -25.94
CA LEU A 172 25.51 27.22 -26.37
C LEU A 172 24.94 26.47 -25.15
N ALA A 173 25.79 26.14 -24.17
CA ALA A 173 25.36 25.46 -22.97
C ALA A 173 24.30 26.29 -22.21
N TYR A 174 24.54 27.60 -22.05
CA TYR A 174 23.56 28.53 -21.47
C TYR A 174 22.22 28.56 -22.23
N VAL A 175 22.25 28.65 -23.57
CA VAL A 175 21.04 28.60 -24.43
C VAL A 175 20.27 27.29 -24.21
N LYS A 176 20.97 26.16 -24.08
CA LYS A 176 20.37 24.84 -23.84
C LYS A 176 19.85 24.65 -22.42
N GLU A 177 20.50 25.22 -21.40
CA GLU A 177 19.97 25.26 -20.03
C GLU A 177 18.68 26.09 -19.94
N ALA A 178 18.59 27.21 -20.67
CA ALA A 178 17.39 28.06 -20.72
C ALA A 178 16.19 27.39 -21.40
N ASP A 179 16.45 26.48 -22.35
CA ASP A 179 15.47 25.58 -22.99
C ASP A 179 15.17 24.32 -22.15
N ARG A 180 15.92 24.10 -21.06
CA ARG A 180 15.92 22.86 -20.24
C ARG A 180 16.32 21.60 -21.02
N ASP A 181 16.97 21.76 -22.17
CA ASP A 181 17.63 20.69 -22.91
C ASP A 181 19.00 20.39 -22.27
N TYR A 182 18.95 19.80 -21.07
CA TYR A 182 20.15 19.47 -20.30
C TYR A 182 21.03 18.43 -20.99
N ALA A 183 20.50 17.67 -21.97
CA ALA A 183 21.28 16.73 -22.77
C ALA A 183 22.18 17.47 -23.78
N ALA A 184 21.66 18.46 -24.51
CA ALA A 184 22.48 19.30 -25.37
C ALA A 184 23.37 20.27 -24.59
N ALA A 185 22.96 20.73 -23.41
CA ALA A 185 23.83 21.49 -22.51
C ALA A 185 25.04 20.66 -22.06
N LEU A 186 24.83 19.37 -21.75
CA LEU A 186 25.91 18.44 -21.39
C LEU A 186 26.91 18.22 -22.54
N ASP A 187 26.46 18.04 -23.78
CA ASP A 187 27.33 17.99 -24.98
C ASP A 187 28.19 19.26 -25.12
N ALA A 188 27.55 20.44 -24.97
CA ALA A 188 28.24 21.72 -25.06
C ALA A 188 29.32 21.89 -23.99
N TYR A 189 29.05 21.45 -22.74
CA TYR A 189 30.04 21.46 -21.67
C TYR A 189 31.16 20.44 -21.89
N ASP A 190 30.87 19.23 -22.38
CA ASP A 190 31.89 18.22 -22.67
C ASP A 190 32.85 18.69 -23.77
N ARG A 191 32.33 19.23 -24.86
CA ARG A 191 33.12 19.82 -25.96
C ARG A 191 33.93 21.05 -25.53
N LEU A 192 33.47 21.80 -24.53
CA LEU A 192 34.24 22.89 -23.94
C LEU A 192 35.40 22.34 -23.10
N LEU A 193 35.14 21.32 -22.26
CA LEU A 193 36.14 20.69 -21.41
C LEU A 193 37.19 19.89 -22.18
N GLU A 194 36.92 19.45 -23.42
CA GLU A 194 37.92 18.93 -24.36
C GLU A 194 38.96 19.99 -24.80
N ILE A 195 38.62 21.28 -24.71
CA ILE A 195 39.48 22.41 -25.10
C ILE A 195 40.14 23.02 -23.88
N GLU A 196 39.37 23.25 -22.82
CA GLU A 196 39.83 23.80 -21.54
C GLU A 196 39.38 22.92 -20.37
N PRO A 197 40.13 21.85 -20.03
CA PRO A 197 39.77 20.92 -18.95
C PRO A 197 39.66 21.57 -17.56
N THR A 198 40.21 22.77 -17.39
CA THR A 198 40.20 23.55 -16.14
C THR A 198 39.06 24.57 -16.04
N HIS A 199 38.19 24.69 -17.05
CA HIS A 199 37.16 25.72 -17.08
C HIS A 199 36.10 25.52 -15.97
N ARG A 200 36.21 26.31 -14.89
CA ARG A 200 35.40 26.19 -13.65
C ARG A 200 33.89 26.17 -13.93
N GLY A 201 33.41 27.07 -14.80
CA GLY A 201 32.00 27.17 -15.16
C GLY A 201 31.48 25.92 -15.86
N ALA A 202 32.29 25.34 -16.76
CA ALA A 202 31.90 24.16 -17.53
C ALA A 202 31.93 22.87 -16.69
N ARG A 203 32.94 22.71 -15.80
CA ARG A 203 32.97 21.61 -14.81
C ARG A 203 31.69 21.60 -13.97
N ARG A 204 31.31 22.77 -13.44
CA ARG A 204 30.10 22.93 -12.63
C ARG A 204 28.83 22.68 -13.45
N GLY A 205 28.67 23.32 -14.60
CA GLY A 205 27.51 23.18 -15.49
C GLY A 205 27.27 21.73 -15.93
N ARG A 206 28.33 21.02 -16.35
CA ARG A 206 28.30 19.59 -16.68
C ARG A 206 27.64 18.74 -15.58
N ILE A 207 28.08 18.96 -14.34
CA ILE A 207 27.63 18.20 -13.18
C ILE A 207 26.17 18.56 -12.83
N LEU A 208 25.77 19.82 -12.98
CA LEU A 208 24.37 20.23 -12.79
C LEU A 208 23.44 19.66 -13.88
N ALA A 209 23.86 19.66 -15.14
CA ALA A 209 23.13 19.03 -16.23
C ALA A 209 22.90 17.54 -15.96
N LEU A 210 23.91 16.82 -15.45
CA LEU A 210 23.77 15.42 -15.02
C LEU A 210 22.78 15.22 -13.87
N LEU A 211 22.67 16.15 -12.92
CA LEU A 211 21.63 16.11 -11.88
C LEU A 211 20.23 16.27 -12.48
N TYR A 212 20.04 17.26 -13.36
CA TYR A 212 18.74 17.51 -14.01
C TYR A 212 18.31 16.36 -14.94
N LEU A 213 19.26 15.67 -15.57
CA LEU A 213 19.04 14.42 -16.32
C LEU A 213 18.77 13.19 -15.41
N GLY A 214 18.83 13.36 -14.08
CA GLY A 214 18.56 12.29 -13.12
C GLY A 214 19.68 11.25 -13.01
N VAL A 215 20.93 11.63 -13.27
CA VAL A 215 22.15 10.80 -13.22
C VAL A 215 23.07 11.20 -12.04
N PRO A 216 22.58 11.23 -10.78
CA PRO A 216 23.30 11.85 -9.67
C PRO A 216 24.55 11.08 -9.22
N HIS A 217 24.68 9.79 -9.54
CA HIS A 217 25.86 9.00 -9.20
C HIS A 217 27.10 9.43 -9.99
N GLU A 218 26.94 9.74 -11.29
CA GLU A 218 28.02 10.26 -12.12
C GLU A 218 28.30 11.74 -11.77
N ALA A 219 27.25 12.53 -11.50
CA ALA A 219 27.39 13.89 -10.98
C ALA A 219 28.22 13.92 -9.68
N MET A 220 27.93 13.03 -8.72
CA MET A 220 28.68 12.85 -7.47
C MET A 220 30.13 12.43 -7.73
N ARG A 221 30.38 11.47 -8.62
CA ARG A 221 31.72 11.00 -8.96
C ARG A 221 32.59 12.13 -9.52
N LEU A 222 32.02 12.97 -10.38
CA LEU A 222 32.69 14.12 -10.97
C LEU A 222 32.85 15.26 -9.96
N ALA A 223 31.85 15.54 -9.13
CA ALA A 223 31.94 16.54 -8.07
C ALA A 223 33.07 16.25 -7.07
N ARG A 224 33.34 14.96 -6.76
CA ARG A 224 34.47 14.55 -5.89
C ARG A 224 35.84 14.80 -6.51
N ARG A 225 35.94 14.81 -7.85
CA ARG A 225 37.16 15.17 -8.58
C ARG A 225 37.34 16.70 -8.63
N ASP A 226 36.25 17.43 -8.85
CA ASP A 226 36.23 18.87 -9.08
C ASP A 226 35.70 19.63 -7.85
N ALA A 227 36.09 19.19 -6.64
CA ALA A 227 35.48 19.64 -5.38
C ALA A 227 35.63 21.14 -5.13
N GLU A 228 36.64 21.78 -5.72
CA GLU A 228 36.91 23.21 -5.62
C GLU A 228 35.87 24.10 -6.31
N VAL A 229 35.03 23.54 -7.20
CA VAL A 229 34.04 24.32 -7.97
C VAL A 229 32.67 24.44 -7.29
N PHE A 230 32.43 23.71 -6.19
CA PHE A 230 31.13 23.58 -5.52
C PHE A 230 31.06 24.24 -4.15
N SER A 231 29.88 24.75 -3.79
CA SER A 231 29.56 25.17 -2.42
C SER A 231 29.09 23.98 -1.57
N THR A 232 29.08 24.15 -0.24
CA THR A 232 28.47 23.17 0.68
C THR A 232 27.00 22.89 0.35
N GLU A 233 26.27 23.88 -0.17
CA GLU A 233 24.88 23.74 -0.61
C GLU A 233 24.76 22.89 -1.88
N ASP A 234 25.64 23.09 -2.87
CA ASP A 234 25.70 22.23 -4.06
C ASP A 234 25.97 20.78 -3.66
N TRP A 235 26.91 20.55 -2.73
CA TRP A 235 27.20 19.23 -2.16
C TRP A 235 25.99 18.58 -1.49
N GLN A 236 25.25 19.35 -0.68
CA GLN A 236 24.02 18.89 -0.04
C GLN A 236 22.95 18.51 -1.07
N ARG A 237 22.78 19.31 -2.13
CA ARG A 237 21.85 19.03 -3.22
C ARG A 237 22.22 17.76 -4.00
N ILE A 238 23.48 17.60 -4.41
CA ILE A 238 23.98 16.44 -5.16
C ILE A 238 23.70 15.14 -4.39
N ALA A 239 24.06 15.08 -3.10
CA ALA A 239 23.85 13.89 -2.29
C ALA A 239 22.36 13.64 -1.94
N GLY A 240 21.53 14.69 -1.83
CA GLY A 240 20.08 14.55 -1.67
C GLY A 240 19.41 13.98 -2.93
N ASP A 241 19.78 14.47 -4.11
CA ASP A 241 19.30 13.93 -5.39
C ASP A 241 19.82 12.50 -5.65
N GLN A 242 21.02 12.17 -5.18
CA GLN A 242 21.54 10.79 -5.15
C GLN A 242 20.67 9.88 -4.27
N ALA A 243 20.43 10.27 -3.01
CA ALA A 243 19.58 9.50 -2.10
C ALA A 243 18.16 9.32 -2.66
N ALA A 244 17.57 10.36 -3.25
CA ALA A 244 16.27 10.26 -3.91
C ALA A 244 16.25 9.28 -5.10
N ARG A 245 17.39 9.09 -5.80
CA ARG A 245 17.54 8.07 -6.85
C ARG A 245 17.74 6.67 -6.26
N GLU A 246 18.57 6.53 -5.24
CA GLU A 246 18.80 5.30 -4.48
C GLU A 246 17.48 4.76 -3.87
N ILE A 247 16.63 5.63 -3.31
CA ILE A 247 15.28 5.30 -2.80
C ILE A 247 14.36 4.75 -3.90
N ARG A 248 14.42 5.33 -5.12
CA ARG A 248 13.62 4.86 -6.26
C ARG A 248 14.12 3.51 -6.77
N TRP A 249 15.43 3.29 -6.82
CA TRP A 249 16.01 2.01 -7.21
C TRP A 249 15.75 0.90 -6.18
N GLY A 250 15.78 1.22 -4.88
CA GLY A 250 15.42 0.30 -3.80
C GLY A 250 13.95 -0.17 -3.79
N ARG A 251 13.11 0.29 -4.74
CA ARG A 251 11.77 -0.24 -5.00
C ARG A 251 11.73 -1.30 -6.12
N LEU A 252 12.80 -1.45 -6.90
CA LEU A 252 12.87 -2.37 -8.03
C LEU A 252 13.18 -3.79 -7.54
N PRO A 253 12.72 -4.85 -8.24
CA PRO A 253 13.12 -6.22 -7.94
C PRO A 253 14.63 -6.41 -8.08
N THR A 254 15.25 -7.06 -7.10
CA THR A 254 16.67 -7.45 -7.13
C THR A 254 16.84 -8.92 -7.55
N VAL A 255 18.01 -9.26 -8.11
CA VAL A 255 18.35 -10.63 -8.53
C VAL A 255 18.36 -11.59 -7.34
N THR A 256 18.87 -11.14 -6.19
CA THR A 256 18.86 -11.92 -4.94
C THR A 256 17.94 -11.28 -3.91
N PRO A 257 17.24 -12.07 -3.06
CA PRO A 257 16.48 -11.53 -1.93
C PRO A 257 17.34 -10.76 -0.93
N ALA A 258 18.61 -11.10 -0.77
CA ALA A 258 19.54 -10.47 0.16
C ALA A 258 19.85 -9.00 -0.17
N GLU A 259 19.93 -8.66 -1.47
CA GLU A 259 20.28 -7.32 -1.92
C GLU A 259 19.12 -6.31 -1.91
N ARG A 260 17.88 -6.77 -1.66
CA ARG A 260 16.63 -5.99 -1.83
C ARG A 260 16.57 -4.63 -1.15
N TYR A 261 17.43 -4.40 -0.15
CA TYR A 261 17.48 -3.15 0.61
C TYR A 261 18.79 -2.38 0.46
N ARG A 262 19.80 -2.89 -0.25
CA ARG A 262 21.14 -2.28 -0.35
C ARG A 262 21.09 -0.78 -0.68
N ASP A 263 20.35 -0.43 -1.73
CA ASP A 263 20.25 0.94 -2.21
C ASP A 263 19.38 1.81 -1.26
N THR A 264 18.37 1.21 -0.61
CA THR A 264 17.55 1.92 0.40
C THR A 264 18.35 2.20 1.68
N ASP A 265 19.16 1.24 2.14
CA ASP A 265 20.00 1.38 3.33
C ASP A 265 21.08 2.44 3.12
N SER A 266 21.72 2.48 1.94
CA SER A 266 22.67 3.54 1.59
C SER A 266 22.01 4.93 1.56
N ALA A 267 20.77 5.03 1.06
CA ALA A 267 20.03 6.30 1.08
C ALA A 267 19.65 6.75 2.51
N ILE A 268 19.26 5.82 3.39
CA ILE A 268 18.96 6.11 4.80
C ILE A 268 20.20 6.65 5.52
N GLU A 269 21.35 5.99 5.34
CA GLU A 269 22.63 6.41 5.90
C GLU A 269 22.99 7.83 5.40
N ARG A 270 22.99 8.03 4.08
CA ARG A 270 23.29 9.31 3.43
C ARG A 270 22.44 10.46 3.94
N LEU A 271 21.11 10.29 3.99
CA LEU A 271 20.18 11.34 4.41
C LEU A 271 20.35 11.69 5.89
N ARG A 272 20.70 10.73 6.74
CA ARG A 272 20.97 10.96 8.17
C ARG A 272 22.29 11.70 8.37
N GLU A 273 23.37 11.27 7.71
CA GLU A 273 24.67 11.96 7.77
C GLU A 273 24.57 13.41 7.28
N GLN A 274 23.92 13.63 6.14
CA GLN A 274 23.70 14.97 5.60
C GLN A 274 22.94 15.87 6.58
N TYR A 275 21.88 15.36 7.20
CA TYR A 275 21.07 16.16 8.13
C TYR A 275 21.86 16.58 9.38
N GLU A 276 22.79 15.75 9.87
CA GLU A 276 23.66 16.15 10.98
C GLU A 276 24.73 17.17 10.58
N GLN A 277 25.15 17.18 9.31
CA GLN A 277 26.09 18.16 8.77
C GLN A 277 25.43 19.49 8.32
N MET A 278 24.10 19.57 8.33
CA MET A 278 23.37 20.80 7.96
C MET A 278 23.37 21.83 9.09
N ALA A 279 23.91 23.01 8.81
CA ALA A 279 23.90 24.16 9.74
C ALA A 279 22.48 24.71 9.95
N ASP A 280 21.68 24.83 8.89
CA ASP A 280 20.25 25.12 8.97
C ASP A 280 19.45 23.82 8.82
N LYS A 281 18.98 23.29 9.96
CA LYS A 281 18.12 22.11 10.02
C LYS A 281 16.63 22.41 9.74
N SER A 282 16.26 23.69 9.54
CA SER A 282 14.91 24.17 9.24
C SER A 282 14.68 24.54 7.77
N GLY A 283 15.75 24.72 7.01
CA GLY A 283 15.71 25.10 5.59
C GLY A 283 15.05 24.07 4.67
N ALA A 284 14.62 24.53 3.49
CA ALA A 284 13.85 23.72 2.54
C ALA A 284 14.58 22.44 2.08
N ALA A 285 15.91 22.46 1.95
CA ALA A 285 16.71 21.29 1.62
C ALA A 285 16.71 20.25 2.75
N ALA A 286 16.85 20.68 4.02
CA ALA A 286 16.76 19.80 5.18
C ALA A 286 15.37 19.16 5.30
N LEU A 287 14.31 19.94 5.06
CA LEU A 287 12.93 19.45 5.06
C LEU A 287 12.69 18.41 3.95
N ARG A 288 13.15 18.69 2.72
CA ARG A 288 13.09 17.74 1.60
C ARG A 288 13.81 16.42 1.92
N ASN A 289 15.03 16.50 2.46
CA ASN A 289 15.80 15.31 2.84
C ASN A 289 15.08 14.48 3.93
N ARG A 290 14.40 15.13 4.88
CA ARG A 290 13.58 14.43 5.89
C ARG A 290 12.31 13.80 5.29
N PHE A 291 11.68 14.42 4.29
CA PHE A 291 10.59 13.81 3.53
C PHE A 291 11.04 12.56 2.76
N ASP A 292 12.19 12.63 2.09
CA ASP A 292 12.75 11.49 1.37
C ASP A 292 13.19 10.37 2.35
N LEU A 293 13.68 10.72 3.54
CA LEU A 293 14.00 9.75 4.61
C LEU A 293 12.76 9.00 5.13
N ILE A 294 11.58 9.63 5.20
CA ILE A 294 10.32 8.94 5.52
C ILE A 294 10.00 7.87 4.45
N ALA A 295 10.17 8.21 3.17
CA ALA A 295 9.96 7.26 2.07
C ALA A 295 10.99 6.11 2.11
N ALA A 296 12.25 6.40 2.42
CA ALA A 296 13.30 5.41 2.59
C ALA A 296 12.98 4.43 3.74
N TYR A 297 12.55 4.94 4.91
CA TYR A 297 12.10 4.12 6.03
C TYR A 297 10.90 3.23 5.65
N ARG A 298 9.91 3.74 4.91
CA ARG A 298 8.78 2.93 4.42
C ARG A 298 9.24 1.83 3.46
N ASN A 299 10.16 2.12 2.54
CA ASN A 299 10.72 1.11 1.63
C ASN A 299 11.47 0.02 2.41
N ARG A 300 12.24 0.43 3.44
CA ARG A 300 12.99 -0.48 4.32
C ARG A 300 12.13 -1.26 5.32
N ARG A 301 10.82 -1.01 5.34
CA ARG A 301 9.83 -1.51 6.30
C ARG A 301 10.02 -1.05 7.75
N LEU A 302 10.76 0.02 7.95
CA LEU A 302 10.93 0.75 9.21
C LEU A 302 9.71 1.68 9.42
N MET A 303 8.54 1.06 9.57
CA MET A 303 7.25 1.78 9.56
C MET A 303 7.08 2.68 10.78
N ARG A 304 7.66 2.34 11.94
CA ARG A 304 7.57 3.16 13.15
C ARG A 304 8.37 4.44 12.96
N GLU A 305 9.57 4.31 12.45
CA GLU A 305 10.54 5.35 12.14
C GLU A 305 9.94 6.35 11.14
N ALA A 306 9.32 5.85 10.06
CA ALA A 306 8.57 6.67 9.10
C ALA A 306 7.43 7.48 9.76
N THR A 307 6.56 6.85 10.56
CA THR A 307 5.47 7.57 11.23
C THR A 307 5.93 8.51 12.35
N SER A 308 7.01 8.17 13.04
CA SER A 308 7.60 8.99 14.12
C SER A 308 8.19 10.28 13.54
N LEU A 309 8.98 10.17 12.46
CA LEU A 309 9.55 11.31 11.77
C LEU A 309 8.47 12.24 11.16
N TYR A 310 7.38 11.67 10.65
CA TYR A 310 6.22 12.43 10.20
C TYR A 310 5.54 13.23 11.33
N GLU A 311 5.21 12.60 12.46
CA GLU A 311 4.56 13.31 13.58
C GLU A 311 5.52 14.36 14.18
N GLN A 312 6.82 14.06 14.28
CA GLN A 312 7.84 15.02 14.74
C GLN A 312 7.89 16.28 13.85
N LEU A 313 7.81 16.13 12.52
CA LEU A 313 7.76 17.28 11.61
C LEU A 313 6.49 18.13 11.83
N ARG A 314 5.34 17.50 12.11
CA ARG A 314 4.09 18.21 12.43
C ARG A 314 4.17 18.96 13.74
N GLU A 315 4.76 18.36 14.77
CA GLU A 315 5.02 19.01 16.06
C GLU A 315 6.00 20.18 15.92
N GLN A 316 6.92 20.11 14.96
CA GLN A 316 7.82 21.21 14.56
C GLN A 316 7.15 22.28 13.67
N GLY A 317 5.83 22.22 13.47
CA GLY A 317 5.05 23.23 12.75
C GLY A 317 4.94 23.03 11.23
N VAL A 318 5.43 21.91 10.69
CA VAL A 318 5.23 21.58 9.27
C VAL A 318 3.75 21.27 9.01
N ALA A 319 3.04 22.22 8.39
CA ALA A 319 1.60 22.13 8.13
C ALA A 319 1.25 21.49 6.78
N SER A 320 2.19 21.47 5.82
CA SER A 320 1.98 20.97 4.45
C SER A 320 3.01 19.89 4.10
N PHE A 321 2.53 18.79 3.52
CA PHE A 321 3.34 17.65 3.10
C PHE A 321 3.05 17.33 1.63
N PRO A 322 4.09 17.05 0.80
CA PRO A 322 3.88 16.61 -0.57
C PRO A 322 3.04 15.32 -0.65
N PRO A 323 2.24 15.11 -1.72
CA PRO A 323 1.41 13.91 -1.88
C PRO A 323 2.16 12.59 -1.67
N TYR A 324 3.35 12.44 -2.26
CA TYR A 324 4.16 11.22 -2.12
C TYR A 324 4.53 10.90 -0.65
N VAL A 325 4.71 11.93 0.19
CA VAL A 325 4.99 11.75 1.62
C VAL A 325 3.74 11.28 2.35
N LEU A 326 2.58 11.86 2.05
CA LEU A 326 1.30 11.44 2.60
C LEU A 326 0.95 9.99 2.22
N ALA A 327 1.29 9.56 1.00
CA ALA A 327 1.16 8.17 0.57
C ALA A 327 2.00 7.21 1.43
N VAL A 328 3.31 7.42 1.52
CA VAL A 328 4.21 6.51 2.27
C VAL A 328 3.94 6.50 3.78
N VAL A 329 3.50 7.63 4.36
CA VAL A 329 3.08 7.68 5.76
C VAL A 329 1.74 6.96 5.95
N GLY A 330 0.81 7.09 4.99
CA GLY A 330 -0.42 6.32 4.95
C GLY A 330 -0.17 4.81 4.97
N ASP A 331 0.73 4.33 4.11
CA ASP A 331 1.19 2.94 4.05
C ASP A 331 1.81 2.45 5.36
N ALA A 332 2.63 3.30 5.99
CA ALA A 332 3.26 2.99 7.27
C ALA A 332 2.21 2.87 8.39
N TYR A 333 1.21 3.76 8.43
CA TYR A 333 0.08 3.62 9.36
C TYR A 333 -0.78 2.39 9.09
N LEU A 334 -1.02 2.03 7.82
CA LEU A 334 -1.75 0.81 7.46
C LEU A 334 -0.99 -0.42 7.96
N SER A 335 0.31 -0.50 7.67
CA SER A 335 1.22 -1.56 8.13
C SER A 335 1.30 -1.67 9.66
N LEU A 336 1.19 -0.54 10.36
CA LEU A 336 1.11 -0.46 11.84
C LEU A 336 -0.30 -0.70 12.41
N ARG A 337 -1.22 -1.26 11.61
CA ARG A 337 -2.60 -1.59 12.01
C ARG A 337 -3.44 -0.37 12.43
N ARG A 338 -3.19 0.80 11.84
CA ARG A 338 -3.93 2.07 12.08
C ARG A 338 -4.69 2.56 10.83
N PRO A 339 -5.62 1.77 10.26
CA PRO A 339 -6.18 2.00 8.92
C PRO A 339 -7.01 3.28 8.80
N ARG A 340 -7.63 3.77 9.89
CA ARG A 340 -8.35 5.07 9.87
C ARG A 340 -7.42 6.28 9.65
N ARG A 341 -6.19 6.24 10.18
CA ARG A 341 -5.18 7.28 9.91
C ARG A 341 -4.66 7.14 8.48
N ALA A 342 -4.41 5.91 8.02
CA ALA A 342 -4.01 5.64 6.65
C ALA A 342 -5.00 6.21 5.63
N VAL A 343 -6.31 5.92 5.77
CA VAL A 343 -7.36 6.45 4.90
C VAL A 343 -7.29 7.98 4.79
N ALA A 344 -7.20 8.70 5.91
CA ALA A 344 -7.19 10.17 5.90
C ALA A 344 -6.00 10.76 5.14
N LEU A 345 -4.80 10.19 5.27
CA LEU A 345 -3.61 10.68 4.56
C LEU A 345 -3.59 10.24 3.09
N LEU A 346 -4.09 9.04 2.77
CA LEU A 346 -4.18 8.55 1.40
C LEU A 346 -5.28 9.28 0.59
N GLU A 347 -6.42 9.61 1.22
CA GLU A 347 -7.44 10.50 0.62
C GLU A 347 -6.85 11.89 0.31
N GLN A 348 -6.01 12.46 1.18
CA GLN A 348 -5.30 13.73 0.95
C GLN A 348 -4.24 13.60 -0.16
N SER A 349 -3.43 12.55 -0.14
CA SER A 349 -2.42 12.26 -1.17
C SER A 349 -3.04 12.22 -2.57
N ILE A 350 -4.09 11.41 -2.75
CA ILE A 350 -4.78 11.25 -4.04
C ILE A 350 -5.50 12.53 -4.47
N SER A 351 -5.95 13.35 -3.53
CA SER A 351 -6.51 14.68 -3.83
C SER A 351 -5.45 15.65 -4.37
N GLY A 352 -4.20 15.54 -3.91
CA GLY A 352 -3.07 16.34 -4.41
C GLY A 352 -2.45 15.81 -5.70
N TYR A 353 -2.41 14.48 -5.88
CA TYR A 353 -1.95 13.84 -7.12
C TYR A 353 -2.65 12.48 -7.34
N GLY A 354 -3.71 12.49 -8.16
CA GLY A 354 -4.52 11.30 -8.42
C GLY A 354 -3.84 10.22 -9.30
N GLY A 355 -2.68 10.51 -9.90
CA GLY A 355 -1.95 9.61 -10.78
C GLY A 355 -1.05 8.59 -10.07
N ASP A 356 -0.91 8.66 -8.74
CA ASP A 356 -0.11 7.71 -7.96
C ASP A 356 -0.88 6.38 -7.78
N LEU A 357 -0.57 5.40 -8.62
CA LEU A 357 -1.22 4.09 -8.59
C LEU A 357 -0.94 3.33 -7.28
N ASP A 358 0.25 3.46 -6.69
CA ASP A 358 0.57 2.83 -5.41
C ASP A 358 -0.34 3.36 -4.31
N ALA A 359 -0.47 4.69 -4.21
CA ALA A 359 -1.36 5.35 -3.26
C ALA A 359 -2.83 4.93 -3.47
N GLN A 360 -3.26 4.76 -4.73
CA GLN A 360 -4.61 4.30 -5.06
C GLN A 360 -4.87 2.86 -4.57
N TYR A 361 -3.91 1.93 -4.76
CA TYR A 361 -4.01 0.57 -4.23
C TYR A 361 -3.97 0.56 -2.69
N SER A 362 -3.09 1.36 -2.09
CA SER A 362 -3.03 1.52 -0.63
C SER A 362 -4.31 2.09 -0.04
N LEU A 363 -4.98 3.06 -0.70
CA LEU A 363 -6.29 3.55 -0.25
C LEU A 363 -7.37 2.47 -0.33
N PHE A 364 -7.36 1.64 -1.38
CA PHE A 364 -8.23 0.48 -1.50
C PHE A 364 -8.08 -0.48 -0.29
N TYR A 365 -6.84 -0.84 0.07
CA TYR A 365 -6.55 -1.68 1.24
C TYR A 365 -6.85 -0.97 2.57
N ALA A 366 -6.59 0.33 2.68
CA ALA A 366 -6.89 1.12 3.88
C ALA A 366 -8.41 1.21 4.13
N TYR A 367 -9.23 1.37 3.09
CA TYR A 367 -10.69 1.26 3.21
C TYR A 367 -11.14 -0.15 3.63
N LEU A 368 -10.50 -1.20 3.10
CA LEU A 368 -10.81 -2.59 3.43
C LEU A 368 -10.56 -2.86 4.93
N GLU A 369 -9.36 -2.52 5.42
CA GLU A 369 -8.98 -2.70 6.83
C GLU A 369 -9.73 -1.75 7.79
N ALA A 370 -10.12 -0.56 7.33
CA ALA A 370 -11.00 0.34 8.09
C ALA A 370 -12.47 -0.12 8.17
N GLY A 371 -12.83 -1.23 7.50
CA GLY A 371 -14.20 -1.74 7.44
C GLY A 371 -15.14 -0.95 6.51
N GLN A 372 -14.60 -0.10 5.65
CA GLN A 372 -15.32 0.74 4.68
C GLN A 372 -15.52 0.00 3.34
N TYR A 373 -16.02 -1.23 3.40
CA TYR A 373 -16.10 -2.17 2.26
C TYR A 373 -16.76 -1.60 0.99
N LYS A 374 -17.83 -0.81 1.15
CA LYS A 374 -18.50 -0.14 0.02
C LYS A 374 -17.58 0.87 -0.69
N LYS A 375 -16.81 1.68 0.06
CA LYS A 375 -15.81 2.60 -0.52
C LYS A 375 -14.68 1.83 -1.17
N SER A 376 -14.14 0.81 -0.50
CA SER A 376 -13.05 -0.05 -1.01
C SER A 376 -13.38 -0.62 -2.40
N LEU A 377 -14.55 -1.26 -2.56
CA LEU A 377 -15.00 -1.82 -3.84
C LEU A 377 -15.23 -0.74 -4.91
N ALA A 378 -15.89 0.36 -4.56
CA ALA A 378 -16.16 1.46 -5.50
C ALA A 378 -14.87 2.17 -5.97
N HIS A 379 -13.85 2.23 -5.11
CA HIS A 379 -12.56 2.83 -5.40
C HIS A 379 -11.78 2.01 -6.42
N ILE A 380 -11.61 0.70 -6.18
CA ILE A 380 -10.86 -0.17 -7.11
C ILE A 380 -11.58 -0.34 -8.45
N ASP A 381 -12.92 -0.35 -8.48
CA ASP A 381 -13.69 -0.37 -9.73
C ASP A 381 -13.50 0.93 -10.52
N ARG A 382 -13.44 2.09 -9.86
CA ARG A 382 -13.18 3.39 -10.49
C ARG A 382 -11.77 3.46 -11.07
N LEU A 383 -10.76 3.02 -10.31
CA LEU A 383 -9.37 2.95 -10.77
C LEU A 383 -9.25 2.08 -12.04
N LEU A 384 -9.84 0.88 -12.00
CA LEU A 384 -9.91 -0.01 -13.15
C LEU A 384 -10.66 0.61 -14.34
N ALA A 385 -11.72 1.38 -14.11
CA ALA A 385 -12.44 2.07 -15.19
C ALA A 385 -11.60 3.20 -15.83
N SER A 386 -10.76 3.90 -15.05
CA SER A 386 -9.91 4.99 -15.56
C SER A 386 -8.68 4.55 -16.37
N LEU A 387 -8.20 3.32 -16.19
CA LEU A 387 -6.99 2.83 -16.88
C LEU A 387 -7.33 2.37 -18.31
N PRO A 388 -6.72 2.90 -19.39
CA PRO A 388 -7.03 2.49 -20.76
C PRO A 388 -6.58 1.05 -21.03
N GLN A 389 -7.21 0.35 -21.98
CA GLN A 389 -6.79 -1.02 -22.35
C GLN A 389 -5.40 -1.08 -22.98
N TRP A 390 -5.05 -0.05 -23.74
CA TRP A 390 -3.81 0.04 -24.50
C TRP A 390 -3.02 1.27 -24.06
N THR A 391 -1.70 1.14 -23.98
CA THR A 391 -0.76 2.24 -23.76
C THR A 391 0.05 2.51 -25.03
N TRP A 392 0.61 3.71 -25.13
CA TRP A 392 1.54 4.11 -26.19
C TRP A 392 2.84 4.53 -25.51
N PRO A 393 3.84 3.63 -25.39
CA PRO A 393 5.12 3.96 -24.79
C PRO A 393 5.81 5.11 -25.55
N PRO A 394 6.46 6.07 -24.87
CA PRO A 394 7.19 7.15 -25.52
C PRO A 394 8.22 6.62 -26.52
N GLY A 395 8.14 7.07 -27.78
CA GLY A 395 9.02 6.62 -28.87
C GLY A 395 8.56 5.34 -29.60
N SER A 396 7.57 4.60 -29.08
CA SER A 396 6.98 3.45 -29.79
C SER A 396 5.95 3.89 -30.82
N LYS A 397 5.92 3.20 -31.97
CA LYS A 397 4.85 3.28 -32.97
C LYS A 397 3.78 2.20 -32.78
N GLU A 398 3.98 1.31 -31.82
CA GLU A 398 3.07 0.21 -31.52
C GLU A 398 2.39 0.44 -30.17
N ARG A 399 1.13 0.04 -30.08
CA ARG A 399 0.37 0.07 -28.83
C ARG A 399 0.63 -1.21 -28.04
N GLU A 400 0.82 -1.09 -26.74
CA GLU A 400 1.06 -2.21 -25.84
C GLU A 400 -0.15 -2.44 -24.92
N LEU A 401 -0.28 -3.66 -24.39
CA LEU A 401 -1.32 -3.95 -23.40
C LEU A 401 -0.99 -3.21 -22.09
N ASN A 402 -1.97 -2.49 -21.54
CA ASN A 402 -1.77 -1.79 -20.28
C ASN A 402 -1.63 -2.79 -19.11
N LEU A 403 -0.40 -2.98 -18.63
CA LEU A 403 -0.09 -3.86 -17.50
C LEU A 403 -0.71 -3.36 -16.18
N ASP A 404 -0.77 -2.04 -15.95
CA ASP A 404 -1.45 -1.48 -14.77
C ASP A 404 -2.95 -1.83 -14.78
N ARG A 405 -3.59 -1.79 -15.95
CA ARG A 405 -4.99 -2.22 -16.10
C ARG A 405 -5.15 -3.72 -15.86
N LEU A 406 -4.17 -4.55 -16.26
CA LEU A 406 -4.20 -5.99 -16.00
C LEU A 406 -4.06 -6.28 -14.49
N TYR A 407 -3.12 -5.63 -13.82
CA TYR A 407 -2.95 -5.72 -12.37
C TYR A 407 -4.21 -5.21 -11.63
N ALA A 408 -4.77 -4.07 -12.04
CA ALA A 408 -6.02 -3.54 -11.49
C ALA A 408 -7.21 -4.51 -11.65
N GLN A 409 -7.27 -5.31 -12.73
CA GLN A 409 -8.29 -6.37 -12.87
C GLN A 409 -8.11 -7.47 -11.82
N THR A 410 -6.87 -7.93 -11.61
CA THR A 410 -6.53 -8.93 -10.58
C THR A 410 -6.90 -8.41 -9.19
N VAL A 411 -6.50 -7.18 -8.85
CA VAL A 411 -6.84 -6.55 -7.56
C VAL A 411 -8.35 -6.33 -7.43
N ALA A 412 -9.06 -5.91 -8.48
CA ALA A 412 -10.51 -5.75 -8.46
C ALA A 412 -11.26 -7.08 -8.31
N ALA A 413 -10.67 -8.21 -8.73
CA ALA A 413 -11.19 -9.55 -8.48
C ALA A 413 -10.90 -10.01 -7.04
N MET A 414 -9.66 -9.86 -6.55
CA MET A 414 -9.30 -10.16 -5.16
C MET A 414 -10.07 -9.31 -4.15
N ALA A 415 -10.40 -8.07 -4.49
CA ALA A 415 -11.31 -7.20 -3.73
C ALA A 415 -12.68 -7.85 -3.45
N ARG A 416 -13.17 -8.72 -4.35
CA ARG A 416 -14.41 -9.49 -4.12
C ARG A 416 -14.15 -10.64 -3.16
N ALA A 417 -13.03 -11.32 -3.29
CA ALA A 417 -12.66 -12.40 -2.39
C ALA A 417 -12.48 -11.92 -0.94
N TYR A 418 -11.83 -10.76 -0.73
CA TYR A 418 -11.69 -10.16 0.61
C TYR A 418 -13.01 -9.76 1.28
N VAL A 419 -14.10 -9.60 0.52
CA VAL A 419 -15.46 -9.37 1.03
C VAL A 419 -16.36 -10.62 0.95
N ASP A 420 -15.72 -11.80 0.89
CA ASP A 420 -16.33 -13.14 0.89
C ASP A 420 -17.16 -13.49 -0.37
N LYS A 421 -16.96 -12.75 -1.46
CA LYS A 421 -17.58 -13.04 -2.78
C LYS A 421 -16.63 -13.89 -3.64
N LEU A 422 -16.26 -15.05 -3.12
CA LEU A 422 -15.28 -15.97 -3.73
C LEU A 422 -15.71 -16.44 -5.13
N ASP A 423 -16.99 -16.66 -5.36
CA ASP A 423 -17.55 -17.06 -6.66
C ASP A 423 -17.36 -15.99 -7.75
N VAL A 424 -17.54 -14.70 -7.38
CA VAL A 424 -17.33 -13.57 -8.29
C VAL A 424 -15.85 -13.38 -8.58
N ALA A 425 -15.00 -13.57 -7.58
CA ALA A 425 -13.55 -13.51 -7.74
C ALA A 425 -13.05 -14.62 -8.66
N GLU A 426 -13.47 -15.88 -8.43
CA GLU A 426 -13.13 -17.03 -9.27
C GLU A 426 -13.52 -16.80 -10.74
N ARG A 427 -14.77 -16.39 -11.00
CA ARG A 427 -15.24 -16.10 -12.37
C ARG A 427 -14.42 -15.01 -13.06
N ARG A 428 -14.09 -13.93 -12.34
CA ARG A 428 -13.27 -12.82 -12.88
C ARG A 428 -11.85 -13.28 -13.20
N LEU A 429 -11.19 -13.98 -12.27
CA LEU A 429 -9.82 -14.48 -12.44
C LEU A 429 -9.74 -15.52 -13.56
N LYS A 430 -10.67 -16.47 -13.66
CA LYS A 430 -10.74 -17.42 -14.78
C LYS A 430 -10.91 -16.73 -16.14
N ALA A 431 -11.80 -15.73 -16.22
CA ALA A 431 -12.01 -14.94 -17.44
C ALA A 431 -10.82 -14.04 -17.81
N GLN A 432 -9.94 -13.72 -16.86
CA GLN A 432 -8.68 -13.01 -17.10
C GLN A 432 -7.58 -14.00 -17.53
N LEU A 433 -7.43 -15.13 -16.82
CA LEU A 433 -6.45 -16.18 -17.12
C LEU A 433 -6.64 -16.76 -18.52
N ALA A 434 -7.89 -16.95 -18.97
CA ALA A 434 -8.20 -17.40 -20.34
C ALA A 434 -7.65 -16.46 -21.44
N ARG A 435 -7.41 -15.17 -21.13
CA ARG A 435 -6.81 -14.18 -22.04
C ARG A 435 -5.32 -13.96 -21.79
N SER A 436 -4.79 -14.39 -20.65
CA SER A 436 -3.39 -14.28 -20.28
C SER A 436 -2.89 -15.56 -19.57
N PRO A 437 -2.81 -16.71 -20.26
CA PRO A 437 -2.61 -18.02 -19.61
C PRO A 437 -1.27 -18.18 -18.87
N ALA A 438 -0.27 -17.35 -19.19
CA ALA A 438 1.04 -17.32 -18.54
C ALA A 438 1.13 -16.31 -17.37
N SER A 439 0.07 -15.57 -17.04
CA SER A 439 0.11 -14.55 -15.98
C SER A 439 0.22 -15.19 -14.59
N THR A 440 1.39 -15.07 -13.99
CA THR A 440 1.73 -15.56 -12.64
C THR A 440 0.89 -14.89 -11.56
N ASP A 441 0.67 -13.57 -11.63
CA ASP A 441 -0.24 -12.83 -10.74
C ASP A 441 -1.65 -13.42 -10.69
N VAL A 442 -2.25 -13.68 -11.86
CA VAL A 442 -3.63 -14.18 -11.95
C VAL A 442 -3.73 -15.61 -11.42
N ARG A 443 -2.73 -16.45 -11.69
CA ARG A 443 -2.64 -17.82 -11.13
C ARG A 443 -2.45 -17.82 -9.63
N ASN A 444 -1.56 -16.97 -9.10
CA ASN A 444 -1.32 -16.82 -7.67
C ASN A 444 -2.59 -16.32 -6.93
N ALA A 445 -3.30 -15.36 -7.51
CA ALA A 445 -4.60 -14.90 -7.03
C ALA A 445 -5.67 -16.02 -7.07
N LEU A 446 -5.72 -16.80 -8.16
CA LEU A 446 -6.69 -17.89 -8.32
C LEU A 446 -6.42 -19.06 -7.35
N GLY A 447 -5.15 -19.43 -7.13
CA GLY A 447 -4.75 -20.40 -6.10
C GLY A 447 -5.13 -19.95 -4.68
N SER A 448 -4.97 -18.65 -4.38
CA SER A 448 -5.42 -18.07 -3.11
C SER A 448 -6.94 -18.16 -2.94
N VAL A 449 -7.71 -17.89 -4.01
CA VAL A 449 -9.17 -18.05 -4.00
C VAL A 449 -9.58 -19.52 -3.85
N TYR A 450 -8.91 -20.46 -4.53
CA TYR A 450 -9.18 -21.89 -4.37
C TYR A 450 -8.92 -22.39 -2.93
N LEU A 451 -7.84 -21.95 -2.28
CA LEU A 451 -7.62 -22.20 -0.85
C LEU A 451 -8.82 -21.74 0.00
N TRP A 452 -9.27 -20.49 -0.16
CA TRP A 452 -10.39 -19.95 0.63
C TRP A 452 -11.74 -20.62 0.35
N ARG A 453 -11.92 -21.21 -0.84
CA ARG A 453 -13.11 -22.01 -1.19
C ARG A 453 -13.08 -23.41 -0.56
N GLY A 454 -11.91 -23.84 -0.09
CA GLY A 454 -11.67 -25.16 0.51
C GLY A 454 -11.17 -26.20 -0.49
N TRP A 455 -10.47 -25.77 -1.54
CA TRP A 455 -9.95 -26.63 -2.62
C TRP A 455 -8.40 -26.59 -2.67
N PRO A 456 -7.71 -27.22 -1.70
CA PRO A 456 -6.26 -27.10 -1.57
C PRO A 456 -5.47 -27.78 -2.70
N ARG A 457 -5.99 -28.81 -3.39
CA ARG A 457 -5.29 -29.43 -4.52
C ARG A 457 -5.35 -28.58 -5.78
N LEU A 458 -6.52 -27.98 -6.07
CA LEU A 458 -6.63 -26.98 -7.14
C LEU A 458 -5.71 -25.79 -6.88
N ALA A 459 -5.63 -25.31 -5.64
CA ALA A 459 -4.68 -24.27 -5.25
C ALA A 459 -3.22 -24.71 -5.44
N GLN A 460 -2.88 -25.95 -5.06
CA GLN A 460 -1.52 -26.50 -5.28
C GLN A 460 -1.12 -26.48 -6.75
N GLY A 461 -2.04 -26.80 -7.66
CA GLY A 461 -1.82 -26.77 -9.10
C GLY A 461 -1.43 -25.38 -9.60
N GLU A 462 -2.20 -24.35 -9.22
CA GLU A 462 -1.91 -22.97 -9.64
C GLU A 462 -0.59 -22.45 -9.04
N PHE A 463 -0.33 -22.69 -7.75
CA PHE A 463 0.94 -22.26 -7.14
C PHE A 463 2.16 -22.99 -7.75
N ARG A 464 2.04 -24.29 -8.07
CA ARG A 464 3.10 -25.02 -8.81
C ARG A 464 3.32 -24.44 -10.21
N ALA A 465 2.25 -24.07 -10.92
CA ALA A 465 2.36 -23.43 -12.23
C ALA A 465 3.06 -22.05 -12.15
N VAL A 466 2.84 -21.28 -11.08
CA VAL A 466 3.60 -20.04 -10.83
C VAL A 466 5.07 -20.33 -10.54
N LEU A 467 5.37 -21.25 -9.62
CA LEU A 467 6.75 -21.57 -9.22
C LEU A 467 7.58 -22.23 -10.34
N ALA A 468 6.94 -22.83 -11.34
CA ALA A 468 7.60 -23.33 -12.55
C ALA A 468 8.06 -22.21 -13.51
N LEU A 469 7.47 -21.01 -13.43
CA LEU A 469 7.83 -19.83 -14.23
C LEU A 469 8.69 -18.85 -13.41
N GLU A 470 8.37 -18.67 -12.13
CA GLU A 470 9.01 -17.76 -11.19
C GLU A 470 9.29 -18.51 -9.87
N PRO A 471 10.40 -19.25 -9.74
CA PRO A 471 10.72 -20.01 -8.52
C PRO A 471 10.77 -19.16 -7.25
N GLU A 472 11.16 -17.89 -7.38
CA GLU A 472 11.25 -16.92 -6.28
C GLU A 472 9.95 -16.12 -6.03
N ASN A 473 8.82 -16.49 -6.66
CA ASN A 473 7.56 -15.81 -6.42
C ASN A 473 7.08 -16.02 -4.97
N LEU A 474 7.32 -15.02 -4.12
CA LEU A 474 7.00 -15.06 -2.70
C LEU A 474 5.52 -15.37 -2.42
N GLY A 475 4.60 -14.90 -3.26
CA GLY A 475 3.17 -15.19 -3.13
C GLY A 475 2.88 -16.68 -3.25
N ALA A 476 3.41 -17.33 -4.29
CA ALA A 476 3.23 -18.76 -4.51
C ALA A 476 4.03 -19.63 -3.51
N ARG A 477 5.23 -19.19 -3.07
CA ARG A 477 5.97 -19.86 -1.98
C ARG A 477 5.16 -19.86 -0.67
N ILE A 478 4.56 -18.72 -0.28
CA ILE A 478 3.64 -18.61 0.88
C ILE A 478 2.38 -19.46 0.68
N GLY A 479 1.81 -19.44 -0.53
CA GLY A 479 0.64 -20.24 -0.91
C GLY A 479 0.90 -21.75 -0.77
N MET A 480 2.10 -22.21 -1.13
CA MET A 480 2.48 -23.62 -1.02
C MET A 480 2.58 -24.09 0.43
N VAL A 481 3.16 -23.28 1.34
CA VAL A 481 3.17 -23.61 2.79
C VAL A 481 1.74 -23.72 3.32
N SER A 482 0.86 -22.77 2.95
CA SER A 482 -0.56 -22.80 3.35
C SER A 482 -1.28 -24.05 2.84
N VAL A 483 -1.02 -24.49 1.59
CA VAL A 483 -1.58 -25.73 1.03
C VAL A 483 -1.09 -26.96 1.77
N LEU A 484 0.21 -27.05 2.08
CA LEU A 484 0.78 -28.21 2.78
C LEU A 484 0.21 -28.32 4.20
N ALA A 485 0.09 -27.19 4.91
CA ALA A 485 -0.53 -27.12 6.22
C ALA A 485 -2.03 -27.47 6.21
N GLU A 486 -2.82 -26.93 5.26
CA GLU A 486 -4.26 -27.24 5.13
C GLU A 486 -4.49 -28.72 4.81
N ARG A 487 -3.57 -29.36 4.09
CA ARG A 487 -3.58 -30.81 3.83
C ARG A 487 -2.97 -31.65 4.96
N GLY A 488 -2.53 -31.03 6.06
CA GLY A 488 -1.97 -31.73 7.22
C GLY A 488 -0.59 -32.35 7.01
N ASP A 489 0.18 -31.90 6.02
CA ASP A 489 1.58 -32.28 5.82
C ASP A 489 2.50 -31.24 6.50
N GLU A 490 2.51 -31.25 7.84
CA GLU A 490 3.23 -30.26 8.66
C GLU A 490 4.75 -30.31 8.43
N ALA A 491 5.32 -31.49 8.18
CA ALA A 491 6.74 -31.64 7.91
C ALA A 491 7.16 -30.91 6.62
N ALA A 492 6.40 -31.10 5.53
CA ALA A 492 6.65 -30.39 4.28
C ALA A 492 6.35 -28.89 4.40
N ALA A 493 5.31 -28.51 5.16
CA ALA A 493 4.98 -27.11 5.42
C ALA A 493 6.11 -26.37 6.16
N ASP A 494 6.66 -26.98 7.22
CA ASP A 494 7.81 -26.44 7.96
C ASP A 494 9.07 -26.33 7.08
N ALA A 495 9.38 -27.37 6.30
CA ALA A 495 10.52 -27.36 5.39
C ALA A 495 10.40 -26.25 4.31
N ALA A 496 9.20 -26.00 3.79
CA ALA A 496 8.94 -24.92 2.84
C ALA A 496 8.92 -23.52 3.50
N LEU A 497 8.58 -23.43 4.78
CA LEU A 497 8.59 -22.18 5.56
C LEU A 497 10.00 -21.75 5.98
N ALA A 498 10.89 -22.69 6.31
CA ALA A 498 12.24 -22.42 6.79
C ALA A 498 13.05 -21.41 5.94
N PRO A 499 13.19 -21.55 4.61
CA PRO A 499 13.92 -20.56 3.82
C PRO A 499 13.21 -19.20 3.77
N LEU A 500 11.87 -19.16 3.80
CA LEU A 500 11.13 -17.90 3.84
C LEU A 500 11.40 -17.10 5.11
N LEU A 501 11.59 -17.78 6.25
CA LEU A 501 11.95 -17.15 7.51
C LEU A 501 13.33 -16.49 7.47
N THR A 502 14.29 -17.11 6.79
CA THR A 502 15.63 -16.54 6.56
C THR A 502 15.57 -15.37 5.57
N ASP A 503 15.00 -15.60 4.39
CA ASP A 503 15.01 -14.64 3.28
C ASP A 503 14.14 -13.41 3.59
N TYR A 504 12.99 -13.59 4.24
CA TYR A 504 11.92 -12.59 4.36
C TYR A 504 11.42 -12.38 5.81
N ALA A 505 12.32 -12.47 6.81
CA ALA A 505 12.01 -12.28 8.23
C ALA A 505 11.20 -11.02 8.57
N ASP A 506 11.37 -9.94 7.82
CA ASP A 506 10.68 -8.66 7.99
C ASP A 506 9.28 -8.61 7.34
N ASN A 507 8.95 -9.56 6.46
CA ASN A 507 7.67 -9.60 5.77
C ASN A 507 6.52 -9.98 6.73
N PRO A 508 5.42 -9.19 6.79
CA PRO A 508 4.32 -9.48 7.71
C PRO A 508 3.53 -10.74 7.35
N HIS A 509 3.48 -11.15 6.08
CA HIS A 509 2.80 -12.38 5.66
C HIS A 509 3.58 -13.61 6.10
N VAL A 510 4.90 -13.62 5.89
CA VAL A 510 5.80 -14.70 6.36
C VAL A 510 5.77 -14.79 7.90
N ARG A 511 5.84 -13.66 8.61
CA ARG A 511 5.69 -13.66 10.08
C ARG A 511 4.32 -14.12 10.58
N ASN A 512 3.24 -13.87 9.82
CA ASN A 512 1.92 -14.41 10.15
C ASN A 512 1.88 -15.92 9.92
N LEU A 513 2.35 -16.40 8.77
CA LEU A 513 2.45 -17.82 8.43
C LEU A 513 3.28 -18.61 9.47
N ALA A 514 4.37 -18.02 9.96
CA ALA A 514 5.17 -18.59 11.04
C ALA A 514 4.43 -18.63 12.38
N ARG A 515 3.68 -17.57 12.74
CA ARG A 515 2.79 -17.62 13.92
C ARG A 515 1.71 -18.68 13.76
N ASP A 516 1.17 -18.86 12.57
CA ASP A 516 0.16 -19.88 12.28
C ASP A 516 0.78 -21.29 12.45
N ALA A 517 2.05 -21.50 12.05
CA ALA A 517 2.79 -22.74 12.29
C ALA A 517 3.11 -22.99 13.77
N GLU A 518 3.58 -21.98 14.51
CA GLU A 518 3.80 -22.07 15.95
C GLU A 518 2.50 -22.40 16.71
N VAL A 519 1.39 -21.77 16.33
CA VAL A 519 0.07 -22.05 16.92
C VAL A 519 -0.39 -23.48 16.61
N ARG A 520 0.06 -24.14 15.54
CA ARG A 520 -0.22 -25.57 15.30
C ARG A 520 0.62 -26.53 16.16
N LYS A 521 1.71 -26.06 16.75
CA LYS A 521 2.63 -26.84 17.62
C LYS A 521 2.43 -26.60 19.12
N MET A 522 1.63 -25.59 19.48
CA MET A 522 1.21 -25.32 20.86
C MET A 522 0.35 -26.44 21.43
N ARG A 523 0.29 -26.53 22.76
CA ARG A 523 -0.70 -27.34 23.49
C ARG A 523 -2.09 -26.82 23.19
N GLU A 524 -3.10 -27.68 23.33
CA GLU A 524 -4.49 -27.32 23.02
C GLU A 524 -5.42 -27.81 24.10
N LEU A 525 -6.31 -26.92 24.52
CA LEU A 525 -7.41 -27.20 25.43
C LEU A 525 -8.70 -26.79 24.72
N TRP A 526 -9.56 -27.78 24.46
CA TRP A 526 -10.93 -27.55 24.01
C TRP A 526 -11.88 -28.05 25.09
N MET A 527 -12.80 -27.19 25.54
CA MET A 527 -13.79 -27.51 26.56
C MET A 527 -15.17 -27.10 26.06
N GLU A 528 -16.14 -27.99 26.22
CA GLU A 528 -17.56 -27.73 26.04
C GLU A 528 -18.26 -28.04 27.35
N VAL A 529 -18.96 -27.04 27.91
CA VAL A 529 -19.83 -27.18 29.08
C VAL A 529 -21.24 -26.85 28.63
N SER A 530 -22.20 -27.73 28.88
CA SER A 530 -23.61 -27.49 28.57
C SER A 530 -24.50 -28.05 29.68
N GLY A 531 -25.69 -27.48 29.82
CA GLY A 531 -26.66 -27.95 30.79
C GLY A 531 -27.98 -27.24 30.63
N GLY A 532 -29.02 -27.79 31.24
CA GLY A 532 -30.37 -27.38 30.92
C GLY A 532 -31.44 -28.04 31.79
N SER A 533 -32.66 -27.89 31.33
CA SER A 533 -33.82 -28.58 31.86
C SER A 533 -34.72 -29.08 30.74
N SER A 534 -35.32 -30.25 30.96
CA SER A 534 -36.27 -30.88 30.06
C SER A 534 -37.52 -31.27 30.84
N SER A 535 -38.69 -31.22 30.21
CA SER A 535 -39.89 -31.86 30.77
C SER A 535 -39.94 -33.36 30.46
N SER A 536 -39.04 -33.85 29.60
CA SER A 536 -38.93 -35.26 29.20
C SER A 536 -38.34 -36.16 30.28
N ILE A 537 -39.05 -37.24 30.62
CA ILE A 537 -38.54 -38.33 31.46
C ILE A 537 -37.31 -39.05 30.86
N TYR A 538 -37.04 -38.89 29.56
CA TYR A 538 -35.93 -39.56 28.87
C TYR A 538 -34.62 -38.75 28.86
N GLN A 539 -34.70 -37.43 29.06
CA GLN A 539 -33.52 -36.56 29.14
C GLN A 539 -33.15 -36.19 30.58
N GLY A 540 -34.09 -36.35 31.52
CA GLY A 540 -33.95 -35.88 32.90
C GLY A 540 -34.48 -34.46 33.06
N SER A 541 -34.90 -34.14 34.29
CA SER A 541 -35.50 -32.85 34.62
C SER A 541 -34.47 -31.70 34.67
N SER A 542 -33.25 -32.01 35.07
CA SER A 542 -32.05 -31.18 34.88
C SER A 542 -30.95 -32.02 34.23
N ASP A 543 -30.10 -31.41 33.39
CA ASP A 543 -28.92 -32.05 32.82
C ASP A 543 -27.68 -31.15 32.90
N LEU A 544 -26.52 -31.78 33.11
CA LEU A 544 -25.20 -31.16 33.05
C LEU A 544 -24.24 -32.08 32.29
N ALA A 545 -23.55 -31.55 31.29
CA ALA A 545 -22.54 -32.26 30.55
C ALA A 545 -21.31 -31.38 30.36
N PHE A 546 -20.12 -31.91 30.62
CA PHE A 546 -18.88 -31.28 30.18
C PHE A 546 -17.97 -32.28 29.46
N THR A 547 -17.36 -31.79 28.38
CA THR A 547 -16.37 -32.51 27.59
C THR A 547 -15.11 -31.68 27.55
N THR A 548 -13.96 -32.26 27.89
CA THR A 548 -12.66 -31.58 27.87
C THR A 548 -11.66 -32.42 27.08
N TYR A 549 -11.04 -31.84 26.06
CA TYR A 549 -9.90 -32.41 25.36
C TYR A 549 -8.65 -31.59 25.67
N TYR A 550 -7.58 -32.26 26.09
CA TYR A 550 -6.24 -31.72 26.20
C TYR A 550 -5.31 -32.47 25.25
N TYR A 551 -4.70 -31.75 24.31
CA TYR A 551 -3.63 -32.27 23.46
C TYR A 551 -2.30 -31.64 23.89
N ASP A 552 -1.26 -32.47 24.08
CA ASP A 552 0.09 -31.96 24.31
C ASP A 552 0.68 -31.37 23.01
N LYS A 553 1.96 -30.99 23.01
CA LYS A 553 2.68 -30.65 21.78
C LYS A 553 2.84 -31.91 20.90
N PRO A 554 2.91 -31.76 19.57
CA PRO A 554 3.24 -32.90 18.68
C PRO A 554 4.57 -33.55 19.09
N TRP A 555 4.59 -34.88 19.18
CA TRP A 555 5.80 -35.65 19.50
C TRP A 555 6.69 -35.85 18.27
N ASN A 556 6.05 -35.98 17.11
CA ASN A 556 6.66 -35.99 15.78
C ASN A 556 5.72 -35.21 14.84
N PRO A 557 6.15 -34.80 13.63
CA PRO A 557 5.25 -34.21 12.64
C PRO A 557 4.03 -35.10 12.42
N GLY A 558 2.84 -34.50 12.52
CA GLY A 558 1.56 -35.20 12.40
C GLY A 558 1.11 -36.01 13.63
N LEU A 559 2.02 -36.46 14.51
CA LEU A 559 1.68 -37.33 15.66
C LEU A 559 1.55 -36.54 16.98
N ARG A 560 0.38 -36.62 17.61
CA ARG A 560 0.03 -35.83 18.79
C ARG A 560 -0.74 -36.65 19.83
N PRO A 561 -0.26 -36.78 21.08
CA PRO A 561 -1.02 -37.43 22.14
C PRO A 561 -2.14 -36.51 22.63
N PHE A 562 -3.19 -37.12 23.17
CA PHE A 562 -4.27 -36.40 23.84
C PHE A 562 -4.83 -37.19 25.03
N VAL A 563 -5.45 -36.45 25.94
CA VAL A 563 -6.33 -36.97 26.98
C VAL A 563 -7.66 -36.26 26.81
N TYR A 564 -8.78 -36.97 26.94
CA TYR A 564 -10.08 -36.34 27.01
C TYR A 564 -10.94 -36.91 28.12
N GLN A 565 -11.85 -36.09 28.63
CA GLN A 565 -12.82 -36.45 29.66
C GLN A 565 -14.22 -36.11 29.15
N VAL A 566 -15.17 -37.03 29.36
CA VAL A 566 -16.61 -36.79 29.19
C VAL A 566 -17.28 -37.05 30.53
N TYR A 567 -17.93 -36.01 31.06
CA TYR A 567 -18.81 -36.07 32.21
C TYR A 567 -20.23 -35.73 31.78
N ARG A 568 -21.21 -36.52 32.21
CA ARG A 568 -22.64 -36.23 32.06
C ARG A 568 -23.36 -36.58 33.35
N GLU A 569 -24.38 -35.81 33.68
CA GLU A 569 -25.24 -35.98 34.85
C GLU A 569 -26.67 -35.56 34.46
N ALA A 570 -27.68 -36.29 34.92
CA ALA A 570 -29.07 -35.90 34.78
C ALA A 570 -29.96 -36.46 35.92
N ASP A 571 -30.98 -35.68 36.28
CA ASP A 571 -31.99 -36.04 37.28
C ASP A 571 -33.16 -36.79 36.63
N PHE A 572 -33.19 -38.12 36.73
CA PHE A 572 -34.35 -38.92 36.30
C PHE A 572 -35.37 -39.11 37.44
N PRO A 573 -36.65 -39.42 37.13
CA PRO A 573 -37.67 -39.66 38.14
C PRO A 573 -37.32 -40.77 39.14
N GLU A 574 -36.52 -41.75 38.72
CA GLU A 574 -36.05 -42.87 39.55
C GLU A 574 -34.89 -42.46 40.48
N GLN A 575 -33.86 -41.81 39.93
CA GLN A 575 -32.68 -41.33 40.64
C GLN A 575 -31.84 -40.39 39.74
N ALA A 576 -30.94 -39.60 40.35
CA ALA A 576 -29.87 -38.93 39.62
C ALA A 576 -28.86 -39.95 39.09
N VAL A 577 -28.38 -39.75 37.87
CA VAL A 577 -27.42 -40.64 37.19
C VAL A 577 -26.28 -39.81 36.64
N SER A 578 -25.04 -40.27 36.84
CA SER A 578 -23.86 -39.65 36.25
C SER A 578 -22.92 -40.66 35.59
N ARG A 579 -22.29 -40.21 34.50
CA ARG A 579 -21.31 -40.96 33.71
C ARG A 579 -20.05 -40.13 33.56
N ASN A 580 -18.94 -40.61 34.10
CA ASN A 580 -17.64 -39.97 33.98
C ASN A 580 -16.66 -40.94 33.31
N ARG A 581 -16.16 -40.57 32.13
CA ARG A 581 -15.15 -41.34 31.39
C ARG A 581 -13.92 -40.50 31.12
N LEU A 582 -12.75 -41.06 31.36
CA LEU A 582 -11.45 -40.48 31.02
C LEU A 582 -10.79 -41.38 29.97
N ALA A 583 -10.16 -40.78 28.96
CA ALA A 583 -9.48 -41.51 27.91
C ALA A 583 -8.14 -40.89 27.55
N ALA A 584 -7.21 -41.72 27.12
CA ALA A 584 -5.90 -41.32 26.59
C ALA A 584 -5.72 -41.92 25.18
N GLY A 585 -5.11 -41.16 24.28
CA GLY A 585 -5.02 -41.54 22.88
C GLY A 585 -3.94 -40.82 22.08
N MET A 586 -3.87 -41.17 20.80
CA MET A 586 -2.98 -40.60 19.80
C MET A 586 -3.78 -40.16 18.57
N GLU A 587 -3.50 -38.96 18.08
CA GLU A 587 -3.90 -38.47 16.77
C GLU A 587 -2.68 -38.50 15.83
N TYR A 588 -2.84 -39.03 14.63
CA TYR A 588 -1.87 -38.97 13.55
C TYR A 588 -2.51 -38.30 12.32
N ARG A 589 -1.91 -37.23 11.81
CA ARG A 589 -2.36 -36.53 10.60
C ARG A 589 -1.23 -36.43 9.59
N GLN A 590 -1.48 -36.86 8.35
CA GLN A 590 -0.57 -36.72 7.23
C GLN A 590 -1.36 -36.65 5.93
N GLN A 591 -1.08 -35.64 5.11
CA GLN A 591 -1.53 -35.50 3.71
C GLN A 591 -2.96 -36.03 3.41
N ASP A 592 -3.96 -35.23 3.78
CA ASP A 592 -5.40 -35.47 3.57
C ASP A 592 -6.02 -36.63 4.37
N VAL A 593 -5.25 -37.26 5.27
CA VAL A 593 -5.71 -38.33 6.18
C VAL A 593 -5.44 -37.92 7.64
N ALA A 594 -6.41 -38.20 8.52
CA ALA A 594 -6.23 -38.17 9.96
C ALA A 594 -6.74 -39.49 10.57
N LEU A 595 -5.99 -40.03 11.52
CA LEU A 595 -6.33 -41.21 12.30
C LEU A 595 -6.29 -40.84 13.79
N ARG A 596 -7.27 -41.30 14.56
CA ARG A 596 -7.33 -41.11 16.00
C ARG A 596 -7.64 -42.44 16.68
N GLY A 597 -6.89 -42.81 17.69
CA GLY A 597 -7.18 -43.97 18.54
C GLY A 597 -7.08 -43.60 20.01
N SER A 598 -7.99 -44.10 20.84
CA SER A 598 -7.92 -43.93 22.29
C SER A 598 -8.46 -45.12 23.07
N VAL A 599 -7.97 -45.27 24.31
CA VAL A 599 -8.53 -46.16 25.32
C VAL A 599 -9.15 -45.28 26.41
N SER A 600 -10.39 -45.60 26.77
CA SER A 600 -11.22 -44.91 27.77
C SER A 600 -11.55 -45.85 28.91
N ASP A 601 -11.70 -45.29 30.11
CA ASP A 601 -12.22 -46.00 31.28
C ASP A 601 -13.16 -45.08 32.07
N GLY A 602 -14.19 -45.68 32.68
CA GLY A 602 -15.17 -44.95 33.48
C GLY A 602 -16.40 -45.80 33.80
N ASN A 603 -17.04 -45.51 34.94
CA ASN A 603 -18.21 -46.25 35.45
C ASN A 603 -18.07 -47.80 35.52
N GLY A 604 -16.84 -48.33 35.52
CA GLY A 604 -16.56 -49.77 35.58
C GLY A 604 -16.37 -50.45 34.22
N SER A 605 -16.45 -49.74 33.10
CA SER A 605 -16.26 -50.28 31.76
C SER A 605 -15.09 -49.60 31.01
N THR A 606 -14.21 -50.42 30.44
CA THR A 606 -13.13 -49.97 29.56
C THR A 606 -13.61 -49.97 28.10
N GLY A 607 -13.37 -48.89 27.36
CA GLY A 607 -13.79 -48.75 25.96
C GLY A 607 -12.66 -48.33 25.04
N ILE A 608 -12.61 -48.88 23.82
CA ILE A 608 -11.65 -48.52 22.77
C ILE A 608 -12.39 -47.72 21.70
N SER A 609 -11.77 -46.65 21.20
CA SER A 609 -12.26 -45.92 20.02
C SER A 609 -11.17 -45.78 18.95
N VAL A 610 -11.59 -45.90 17.69
CA VAL A 610 -10.76 -45.68 16.49
C VAL A 610 -11.58 -44.88 15.48
N GLN A 611 -11.04 -43.75 15.03
CA GLN A 611 -11.62 -42.90 14.00
C GLN A 611 -10.60 -42.67 12.87
N GLY A 612 -11.04 -42.71 11.63
CA GLY A 612 -10.26 -42.34 10.46
C GLY A 612 -11.03 -41.37 9.56
N ASP A 613 -10.47 -40.19 9.36
CA ASP A 613 -10.99 -39.16 8.46
C ASP A 613 -10.12 -39.06 7.20
N TRP A 614 -10.73 -38.94 6.03
CA TRP A 614 -10.00 -38.79 4.76
C TRP A 614 -10.68 -37.80 3.81
N MET A 615 -9.88 -37.06 3.06
CA MET A 615 -10.34 -36.08 2.06
C MET A 615 -9.75 -36.43 0.68
N PRO A 616 -10.31 -37.40 -0.06
CA PRO A 616 -9.65 -37.98 -1.25
C PRO A 616 -9.66 -37.06 -2.47
N THR A 617 -10.52 -36.04 -2.47
CA THR A 617 -10.58 -34.96 -3.47
C THR A 617 -10.81 -33.63 -2.75
N ASP A 618 -10.88 -32.53 -3.48
CA ASP A 618 -11.20 -31.21 -2.89
C ASP A 618 -12.69 -31.06 -2.52
N GLN A 619 -13.54 -32.00 -2.95
CA GLN A 619 -14.99 -31.98 -2.72
C GLN A 619 -15.46 -33.04 -1.73
N TRP A 620 -14.90 -34.25 -1.82
CA TRP A 620 -15.27 -35.37 -0.93
C TRP A 620 -14.52 -35.34 0.39
N ARG A 621 -15.24 -35.61 1.46
CA ARG A 621 -14.73 -35.97 2.79
C ARG A 621 -15.43 -37.25 3.24
N GLY A 622 -14.71 -38.11 3.96
CA GLY A 622 -15.25 -39.31 4.58
C GLY A 622 -14.71 -39.47 6.00
N SER A 623 -15.50 -40.12 6.84
CA SER A 623 -15.10 -40.53 8.18
C SER A 623 -15.64 -41.92 8.49
N LEU A 624 -14.84 -42.72 9.19
CA LEU A 624 -15.20 -44.03 9.73
C LEU A 624 -14.81 -44.06 11.20
N SER A 625 -15.76 -44.37 12.07
CA SER A 625 -15.61 -44.36 13.52
C SER A 625 -16.12 -45.66 14.12
N LEU A 626 -15.31 -46.32 14.94
CA LEU A 626 -15.64 -47.49 15.73
C LEU A 626 -15.42 -47.16 17.21
N GLN A 627 -16.42 -47.41 18.05
CA GLN A 627 -16.34 -47.25 19.51
C GLN A 627 -16.89 -48.51 20.18
N SER A 628 -16.11 -49.19 21.02
CA SER A 628 -16.62 -50.32 21.81
C SER A 628 -17.49 -49.88 22.97
N PHE A 629 -17.38 -48.62 23.40
CA PHE A 629 -18.33 -47.92 24.27
C PHE A 629 -18.77 -46.64 23.55
N SER A 630 -20.06 -46.52 23.23
CA SER A 630 -20.60 -45.37 22.49
C SER A 630 -20.95 -44.21 23.41
N GLU A 631 -20.43 -43.02 23.12
CA GLU A 631 -20.84 -41.79 23.81
C GLU A 631 -22.28 -41.36 23.46
N GLN A 632 -22.93 -42.01 22.50
CA GLN A 632 -24.32 -41.78 22.12
C GLN A 632 -25.31 -42.70 22.86
N THR A 633 -24.84 -43.68 23.64
CA THR A 633 -25.69 -44.48 24.54
C THR A 633 -26.43 -43.55 25.51
N PRO A 634 -27.78 -43.55 25.54
CA PRO A 634 -28.57 -42.65 26.37
C PRO A 634 -28.17 -42.74 27.85
N LEU A 635 -28.10 -41.60 28.56
CA LEU A 635 -27.68 -41.60 29.97
C LEU A 635 -28.64 -42.38 30.87
N ARG A 636 -29.94 -42.40 30.55
CA ARG A 636 -30.96 -43.19 31.28
C ARG A 636 -30.73 -44.71 31.20
N ALA A 637 -29.97 -45.20 30.21
CA ALA A 637 -29.63 -46.62 30.09
C ALA A 637 -28.71 -47.12 31.23
N ASP A 638 -27.97 -46.20 31.87
CA ASP A 638 -27.10 -46.52 33.01
C ASP A 638 -27.93 -46.91 34.27
N LEU A 639 -29.23 -46.58 34.33
CA LEU A 639 -30.14 -47.07 35.38
C LEU A 639 -30.22 -48.60 35.42
N THR A 640 -30.07 -49.24 34.26
CA THR A 640 -30.14 -50.69 34.07
C THR A 640 -28.79 -51.30 33.69
N GLY A 641 -27.70 -50.52 33.73
CA GLY A 641 -26.36 -50.97 33.35
C GLY A 641 -26.21 -51.36 31.87
N VAL A 642 -27.03 -50.78 30.98
CA VAL A 642 -27.01 -51.10 29.55
C VAL A 642 -26.01 -50.22 28.82
N GLU A 643 -24.96 -50.82 28.29
CA GLU A 643 -23.98 -50.17 27.42
C GLU A 643 -24.25 -50.50 25.93
N ALA A 644 -23.48 -49.87 25.04
CA ALA A 644 -23.56 -50.15 23.60
C ALA A 644 -22.22 -49.83 22.91
N TRP A 645 -21.90 -50.60 21.87
CA TRP A 645 -20.87 -50.27 20.90
C TRP A 645 -21.47 -49.59 19.67
N SER A 646 -20.67 -48.88 18.89
CA SER A 646 -21.13 -48.21 17.67
C SER A 646 -20.12 -48.25 16.53
N LEU A 647 -20.62 -48.38 15.30
CA LEU A 647 -19.90 -48.18 14.04
C LEU A 647 -20.62 -47.08 13.25
N GLU A 648 -19.92 -45.99 12.92
CA GLU A 648 -20.44 -44.89 12.11
C GLU A 648 -19.58 -44.68 10.86
N ALA A 649 -20.21 -44.58 9.71
CA ALA A 649 -19.60 -44.21 8.44
C ALA A 649 -20.32 -42.99 7.86
N SER A 650 -19.58 -41.90 7.65
CA SER A 650 -20.14 -40.65 7.11
C SER A 650 -19.36 -40.12 5.91
N THR A 651 -20.04 -39.34 5.08
CA THR A 651 -19.43 -38.65 3.95
C THR A 651 -20.07 -37.28 3.69
N GLU A 652 -19.26 -36.29 3.33
CA GLU A 652 -19.70 -34.96 2.89
C GLU A 652 -19.18 -34.71 1.47
N TYR A 653 -20.08 -34.29 0.57
CA TYR A 653 -19.73 -33.68 -0.71
C TYR A 653 -19.87 -32.17 -0.63
N ARG A 654 -18.75 -31.49 -0.45
CA ARG A 654 -18.63 -30.03 -0.43
C ARG A 654 -18.39 -29.50 -1.84
N PHE A 655 -19.45 -28.97 -2.46
CA PHE A 655 -19.33 -28.31 -3.76
C PHE A 655 -18.39 -27.11 -3.69
N HIS A 656 -18.55 -26.25 -2.67
CA HIS A 656 -17.74 -25.05 -2.39
C HIS A 656 -18.11 -24.51 -0.98
N GLU A 657 -17.52 -23.40 -0.53
CA GLU A 657 -17.73 -22.81 0.82
C GLU A 657 -19.18 -22.47 1.21
N SER A 658 -20.11 -22.52 0.24
CA SER A 658 -21.51 -22.10 0.37
C SER A 658 -22.51 -23.21 0.09
N ARG A 659 -22.07 -24.44 -0.25
CA ARG A 659 -22.93 -25.59 -0.49
C ARG A 659 -22.23 -26.91 -0.15
N SER A 660 -22.87 -27.74 0.68
CA SER A 660 -22.51 -29.14 0.87
C SER A 660 -23.73 -30.03 1.09
N LEU A 661 -23.55 -31.31 0.79
CA LEU A 661 -24.48 -32.40 1.10
C LEU A 661 -23.73 -33.40 1.97
N GLY A 662 -24.39 -34.00 2.96
CA GLY A 662 -23.80 -35.05 3.78
C GLY A 662 -24.75 -36.21 4.04
N LEU A 663 -24.15 -37.36 4.34
CA LEU A 663 -24.81 -38.62 4.65
C LEU A 663 -24.03 -39.28 5.80
N SER A 664 -24.72 -39.74 6.85
CA SER A 664 -24.14 -40.61 7.88
C SER A 664 -25.00 -41.84 8.09
N LEU A 665 -24.34 -42.99 8.22
CA LEU A 665 -24.90 -44.30 8.54
C LEU A 665 -24.25 -44.77 9.84
N GLN A 666 -25.06 -45.12 10.83
CA GLN A 666 -24.60 -45.61 12.12
C GLN A 666 -25.33 -46.89 12.50
N TYR A 667 -24.57 -47.86 12.98
CA TYR A 667 -25.06 -49.03 13.70
C TYR A 667 -24.65 -48.90 15.17
N MET A 668 -25.55 -49.20 16.10
CA MET A 668 -25.22 -49.46 17.50
C MET A 668 -25.78 -50.80 17.95
N GLY A 669 -24.97 -51.60 18.63
CA GLY A 669 -25.40 -52.82 19.31
C GLY A 669 -25.33 -52.60 20.81
N PHE A 670 -26.45 -52.78 21.49
CA PHE A 670 -26.60 -52.64 22.95
C PHE A 670 -26.52 -54.02 23.61
N ASP A 671 -26.17 -54.04 24.89
CA ASP A 671 -26.08 -55.28 25.68
C ASP A 671 -27.46 -55.84 26.12
N ASP A 672 -28.56 -55.11 25.84
CA ASP A 672 -29.96 -55.53 26.04
C ASP A 672 -30.60 -56.14 24.79
N ASP A 673 -29.79 -56.69 23.87
CA ASP A 673 -30.15 -57.18 22.53
C ASP A 673 -30.73 -56.12 21.56
N ASN A 674 -30.78 -54.85 21.94
CA ASN A 674 -31.23 -53.78 21.06
C ASN A 674 -30.19 -53.47 19.96
N GLN A 675 -30.67 -53.38 18.72
CA GLN A 675 -29.88 -53.00 17.56
C GLN A 675 -30.49 -51.73 16.96
N ARG A 676 -29.73 -50.64 17.04
CA ARG A 676 -30.13 -49.32 16.54
C ARG A 676 -29.43 -49.03 15.22
N ASN A 677 -30.20 -48.89 14.16
CA ASN A 677 -29.70 -48.39 12.88
C ASN A 677 -30.18 -46.95 12.71
N THR A 678 -29.24 -46.04 12.44
CA THR A 678 -29.51 -44.61 12.20
C THR A 678 -28.99 -44.23 10.81
N LEU A 679 -29.85 -43.61 10.02
CA LEU A 679 -29.51 -42.94 8.77
C LEU A 679 -29.82 -41.45 8.94
N SER A 680 -28.84 -40.58 8.69
CA SER A 680 -29.07 -39.14 8.59
C SER A 680 -28.47 -38.55 7.32
N ALA A 681 -29.10 -37.51 6.81
CA ALA A 681 -28.63 -36.77 5.64
C ALA A 681 -28.88 -35.28 5.82
N PHE A 682 -27.98 -34.44 5.31
CA PHE A 682 -28.16 -32.99 5.32
C PHE A 682 -27.88 -32.35 3.97
N ALA A 683 -28.56 -31.24 3.70
CA ALA A 683 -28.32 -30.38 2.55
C ALA A 683 -28.21 -28.92 3.01
N ARG A 684 -27.01 -28.33 2.89
CA ARG A 684 -26.68 -26.98 3.36
C ARG A 684 -26.47 -26.03 2.18
N GLN A 685 -27.11 -24.86 2.21
CA GLN A 685 -26.96 -23.80 1.21
C GLN A 685 -26.89 -22.42 1.87
N ARG A 686 -25.85 -21.63 1.58
CA ARG A 686 -25.83 -20.20 1.92
C ARG A 686 -26.75 -19.44 0.98
N LEU A 687 -27.83 -18.89 1.51
CA LEU A 687 -28.87 -18.16 0.79
C LEU A 687 -28.52 -16.67 0.62
N VAL A 688 -27.94 -16.08 1.67
CA VAL A 688 -27.40 -14.71 1.63
C VAL A 688 -25.93 -14.77 2.02
N ASN A 689 -25.06 -14.25 1.16
CA ASN A 689 -23.62 -14.20 1.40
C ASN A 689 -23.11 -12.76 1.43
N GLY A 690 -22.67 -12.30 2.60
CA GLY A 690 -22.08 -10.99 2.81
C GLY A 690 -21.18 -10.96 4.03
N LEU A 691 -20.20 -10.05 4.05
CA LEU A 691 -19.17 -10.02 5.09
C LEU A 691 -19.70 -9.66 6.49
N ARG A 692 -20.80 -8.90 6.59
CA ARG A 692 -21.44 -8.55 7.89
C ARG A 692 -22.63 -9.43 8.27
N TYR A 693 -23.25 -10.09 7.29
CA TYR A 693 -24.46 -10.89 7.51
C TYR A 693 -24.49 -12.06 6.53
N LYS A 694 -24.77 -13.25 7.06
CA LYS A 694 -24.96 -14.48 6.28
C LYS A 694 -26.26 -15.16 6.71
N LEU A 695 -27.00 -15.67 5.72
CA LEU A 695 -28.13 -16.57 5.95
C LEU A 695 -27.79 -17.91 5.31
N THR A 696 -27.85 -18.97 6.10
CA THR A 696 -27.65 -20.35 5.62
C THR A 696 -28.91 -21.15 5.93
N GLY A 697 -29.49 -21.79 4.91
CA GLY A 697 -30.53 -22.78 5.06
C GLY A 697 -29.94 -24.18 5.10
N GLU A 698 -30.53 -25.04 5.92
CA GLU A 698 -30.19 -26.45 6.06
C GLU A 698 -31.47 -27.28 6.05
N VAL A 699 -31.50 -28.35 5.26
CA VAL A 699 -32.47 -29.43 5.41
C VAL A 699 -31.75 -30.59 6.05
N TYR A 700 -32.27 -31.10 7.17
CA TYR A 700 -31.79 -32.30 7.85
C TYR A 700 -32.87 -33.38 7.78
N LEU A 701 -32.48 -34.59 7.43
CA LEU A 701 -33.34 -35.77 7.38
C LEU A 701 -32.75 -36.84 8.31
N TYR A 702 -33.61 -37.51 9.06
CA TYR A 702 -33.23 -38.50 10.05
C TYR A 702 -34.20 -39.68 10.03
N HIS A 703 -33.64 -40.88 10.11
CA HIS A 703 -34.34 -42.15 10.15
C HIS A 703 -33.64 -43.06 11.16
N GLN A 704 -34.39 -43.66 12.08
CA GLN A 704 -33.89 -44.60 13.06
C GLN A 704 -34.83 -45.81 13.17
N THR A 705 -34.26 -47.00 13.28
CA THR A 705 -34.96 -48.25 13.63
C THR A 705 -34.31 -48.90 14.84
N ASN A 706 -35.10 -49.46 15.74
CA ASN A 706 -34.64 -50.21 16.91
C ASN A 706 -35.33 -51.59 16.96
N THR A 707 -34.71 -52.59 17.58
CA THR A 707 -35.22 -53.98 17.60
C THR A 707 -35.94 -54.38 18.89
N VAL A 708 -35.75 -53.65 20.00
CA VAL A 708 -36.33 -53.97 21.32
C VAL A 708 -37.29 -52.87 21.76
N ASP A 709 -38.54 -53.23 22.04
CA ASP A 709 -39.54 -52.32 22.62
C ASP A 709 -39.47 -52.33 24.16
N GLY A 710 -39.92 -51.23 24.81
CA GLY A 710 -40.11 -51.19 26.26
C GLY A 710 -38.84 -51.02 27.11
N THR A 711 -37.75 -50.54 26.53
CA THR A 711 -36.48 -50.26 27.24
C THR A 711 -36.61 -49.10 28.25
N ALA A 712 -35.68 -49.01 29.22
CA ALA A 712 -35.64 -47.92 30.20
C ALA A 712 -35.29 -46.53 29.59
N TYR A 713 -34.76 -46.50 28.36
CA TYR A 713 -34.39 -45.30 27.63
C TYR A 713 -35.29 -45.08 26.41
N PHE A 714 -35.17 -43.92 25.76
CA PHE A 714 -35.97 -43.62 24.56
C PHE A 714 -35.52 -44.48 23.37
N ASN A 715 -36.41 -45.36 22.91
CA ASN A 715 -36.12 -46.39 21.92
C ASN A 715 -37.34 -46.74 21.03
N PRO A 716 -37.89 -45.79 20.26
CA PRO A 716 -39.03 -46.08 19.38
C PRO A 716 -38.63 -47.07 18.28
N SER A 717 -39.41 -48.12 18.03
CA SER A 717 -39.12 -49.14 17.01
C SER A 717 -38.84 -48.57 15.61
N ARG A 718 -39.51 -47.47 15.25
CA ARG A 718 -39.08 -46.57 14.15
C ARG A 718 -39.31 -45.11 14.51
N GLN A 719 -38.38 -44.25 14.10
CA GLN A 719 -38.52 -42.80 14.11
C GLN A 719 -38.06 -42.19 12.78
N ASP A 720 -38.87 -41.28 12.23
CA ASP A 720 -38.54 -40.48 11.05
C ASP A 720 -38.67 -39.00 11.40
N SER A 721 -37.72 -38.16 11.00
CA SER A 721 -37.90 -36.71 11.09
C SER A 721 -37.24 -35.95 9.93
N ALA A 722 -37.77 -34.75 9.68
CA ALA A 722 -37.18 -33.78 8.78
C ALA A 722 -37.19 -32.42 9.48
N GLU A 723 -36.10 -31.66 9.37
CA GLU A 723 -36.01 -30.29 9.87
C GLU A 723 -35.56 -29.35 8.75
N LEU A 724 -36.20 -28.19 8.65
CA LEU A 724 -35.67 -27.04 7.92
C LEU A 724 -35.15 -26.03 8.94
N SER A 725 -33.85 -25.74 8.88
CA SER A 725 -33.16 -24.83 9.80
C SER A 725 -32.62 -23.61 9.06
N LEU A 726 -32.78 -22.42 9.64
CA LEU A 726 -32.27 -21.14 9.15
C LEU A 726 -31.28 -20.56 10.16
N SER A 727 -30.00 -20.53 9.77
CA SER A 727 -28.90 -19.97 10.55
C SER A 727 -28.56 -18.57 10.04
N ASN A 728 -28.81 -17.57 10.89
CA ASN A 728 -28.53 -16.15 10.66
C ASN A 728 -27.24 -15.80 11.42
N GLU A 729 -26.18 -15.34 10.75
CA GLU A 729 -24.90 -14.96 11.37
C GLU A 729 -24.61 -13.48 11.12
N TRP A 730 -24.32 -12.70 12.18
CA TRP A 730 -23.94 -11.29 12.10
C TRP A 730 -22.53 -11.07 12.65
N LEU A 731 -21.65 -10.42 11.88
CA LEU A 731 -20.36 -9.92 12.35
C LEU A 731 -20.55 -8.51 12.91
N THR A 732 -20.68 -8.41 14.23
CA THR A 732 -20.99 -7.15 14.95
C THR A 732 -19.72 -6.36 15.29
N TYR A 733 -18.61 -7.04 15.56
CA TYR A 733 -17.31 -6.43 15.84
C TYR A 733 -16.17 -7.17 15.13
N ARG A 734 -15.21 -6.43 14.58
CA ARG A 734 -13.94 -6.96 14.09
C ARG A 734 -12.83 -5.91 14.17
N HIS A 735 -11.68 -6.31 14.73
CA HIS A 735 -10.42 -5.58 14.67
C HIS A 735 -9.27 -6.60 14.54
N TYR A 736 -8.75 -6.75 13.32
CA TYR A 736 -7.80 -7.80 12.94
C TYR A 736 -8.28 -9.20 13.34
N GLU A 737 -7.62 -9.79 14.35
CA GLU A 737 -7.85 -11.15 14.87
C GLU A 737 -8.98 -11.19 15.90
N LYS A 738 -9.28 -10.06 16.57
CA LYS A 738 -10.37 -9.98 17.53
C LYS A 738 -11.69 -9.76 16.80
N SER A 739 -12.66 -10.65 16.99
CA SER A 739 -13.98 -10.53 16.38
C SER A 739 -15.11 -11.05 17.29
N MET A 740 -16.32 -10.55 17.05
CA MET A 740 -17.55 -11.01 17.70
C MET A 740 -18.58 -11.30 16.62
N ARG A 741 -19.12 -12.51 16.65
CA ARG A 741 -20.24 -12.94 15.83
C ARG A 741 -21.43 -13.30 16.71
N GLN A 742 -22.62 -12.96 16.24
CA GLN A 742 -23.89 -13.39 16.81
C GLN A 742 -24.54 -14.36 15.85
N ARG A 743 -25.20 -15.40 16.35
CA ARG A 743 -25.92 -16.38 15.54
C ARG A 743 -27.31 -16.62 16.11
N LEU A 744 -28.32 -16.58 15.24
CA LEU A 744 -29.70 -16.96 15.53
C LEU A 744 -30.07 -18.14 14.63
N VAL A 745 -30.38 -19.28 15.24
CA VAL A 745 -30.83 -20.49 14.56
C VAL A 745 -32.31 -20.70 14.83
N LEU A 746 -33.08 -20.91 13.77
CA LEU A 746 -34.50 -21.25 13.82
C LEU A 746 -34.68 -22.57 13.09
N GLY A 747 -35.21 -23.60 13.74
CA GLY A 747 -35.48 -24.90 13.14
C GLY A 747 -36.92 -25.33 13.34
N ALA A 748 -37.51 -26.00 12.34
CA ALA A 748 -38.82 -26.63 12.48
C ALA A 748 -39.02 -27.75 11.45
N GLY A 749 -39.84 -28.75 11.80
CA GLY A 749 -40.30 -29.75 10.85
C GLY A 749 -41.04 -30.93 11.50
N PRO A 750 -41.48 -31.92 10.71
CA PRO A 750 -42.19 -33.09 11.21
C PRO A 750 -41.26 -34.11 11.89
N SER A 751 -41.78 -34.72 12.95
CA SER A 751 -41.24 -35.93 13.58
C SER A 751 -42.36 -36.96 13.70
N SER A 752 -42.10 -38.20 13.32
CA SER A 752 -43.03 -39.32 13.36
C SER A 752 -42.39 -40.52 14.05
N GLN A 753 -43.18 -41.27 14.81
CA GLN A 753 -42.76 -42.48 15.51
C GLN A 753 -43.74 -43.61 15.15
N GLN A 754 -43.26 -44.85 15.09
CA GLN A 754 -44.13 -46.00 14.81
C GLN A 754 -45.23 -46.13 15.87
N GLY A 755 -46.49 -46.26 15.45
CA GLY A 755 -47.63 -46.35 16.36
C GLY A 755 -48.11 -45.01 16.94
N VAL A 756 -47.56 -43.88 16.48
CA VAL A 756 -47.82 -42.54 17.04
C VAL A 756 -48.07 -41.52 15.93
N ASP A 757 -49.04 -40.62 16.13
CA ASP A 757 -49.30 -39.49 15.23
C ASP A 757 -48.07 -38.59 15.04
N SER A 758 -47.75 -38.25 13.78
CA SER A 758 -46.69 -37.28 13.48
C SER A 758 -46.98 -35.91 14.14
N LYS A 759 -45.95 -35.31 14.76
CA LYS A 759 -46.02 -33.99 15.40
C LYS A 759 -44.96 -33.06 14.81
N VAL A 760 -45.16 -31.75 14.91
CA VAL A 760 -44.14 -30.75 14.54
C VAL A 760 -43.20 -30.51 15.72
N THR A 761 -41.90 -30.61 15.48
CA THR A 761 -40.83 -30.14 16.39
C THR A 761 -40.37 -28.75 15.97
N TRP A 762 -39.76 -28.02 16.89
CA TRP A 762 -39.07 -26.76 16.59
C TRP A 762 -37.88 -26.51 17.51
N SER A 763 -36.95 -25.67 17.07
CA SER A 763 -35.77 -25.22 17.81
C SER A 763 -35.54 -23.71 17.60
N LEU A 764 -35.07 -23.04 18.64
CA LEU A 764 -34.67 -21.64 18.66
C LEU A 764 -33.36 -21.54 19.44
N GLY A 765 -32.27 -21.15 18.79
CA GLY A 765 -30.95 -20.98 19.41
C GLY A 765 -30.40 -19.58 19.19
N TYR A 766 -29.83 -18.98 20.23
CA TYR A 766 -29.11 -17.71 20.13
C TYR A 766 -27.72 -17.82 20.77
N GLU A 767 -26.69 -17.50 19.99
CA GLU A 767 -25.29 -17.77 20.30
C GLU A 767 -24.41 -16.52 20.08
N HIS A 768 -23.38 -16.38 20.91
CA HIS A 768 -22.27 -15.45 20.74
C HIS A 768 -20.98 -16.25 20.52
N HIS A 769 -20.18 -15.84 19.53
CA HIS A 769 -18.85 -16.38 19.28
C HIS A 769 -17.81 -15.25 19.26
N TRP A 770 -16.87 -15.30 20.20
CA TRP A 770 -15.74 -14.42 20.32
C TRP A 770 -14.45 -15.12 19.87
N SER A 771 -13.77 -14.54 18.89
CA SER A 771 -12.35 -14.84 18.64
C SER A 771 -11.53 -13.72 19.28
N PHE A 772 -10.61 -14.03 20.18
CA PHE A 772 -9.75 -13.03 20.84
C PHE A 772 -8.38 -12.93 20.19
N SER A 773 -7.83 -14.07 19.78
CA SER A 773 -6.57 -14.20 19.04
C SER A 773 -6.60 -15.48 18.19
N ARG A 774 -5.47 -15.86 17.59
CA ARG A 774 -5.28 -17.18 16.96
C ARG A 774 -5.36 -18.35 17.96
N GLN A 775 -5.08 -18.09 19.23
CA GLN A 775 -5.00 -19.09 20.28
C GLN A 775 -6.30 -19.23 21.07
N LEU A 776 -7.08 -18.15 21.23
CA LEU A 776 -8.17 -18.09 22.19
C LEU A 776 -9.50 -17.72 21.52
N SER A 777 -10.52 -18.58 21.69
CA SER A 777 -11.91 -18.27 21.37
C SER A 777 -12.88 -18.78 22.43
N LEU A 778 -14.01 -18.11 22.55
CA LEU A 778 -15.10 -18.42 23.49
C LEU A 778 -16.42 -18.33 22.73
N SER A 779 -17.21 -19.39 22.78
CA SER A 779 -18.60 -19.38 22.30
C SER A 779 -19.53 -19.64 23.48
N TYR A 780 -20.70 -19.05 23.49
CA TYR A 780 -21.75 -19.39 24.46
C TYR A 780 -23.11 -19.10 23.87
N GLY A 781 -24.14 -19.78 24.34
CA GLY A 781 -25.49 -19.58 23.84
C GLY A 781 -26.55 -20.23 24.71
N ILE A 782 -27.79 -19.97 24.35
CA ILE A 782 -28.97 -20.61 24.90
C ILE A 782 -29.87 -21.07 23.75
N SER A 783 -30.41 -22.28 23.89
CA SER A 783 -31.42 -22.82 22.98
C SER A 783 -32.66 -23.26 23.73
N ARG A 784 -33.80 -23.20 23.06
CA ARG A 784 -35.05 -23.82 23.48
C ARG A 784 -35.62 -24.61 22.31
N ALA A 785 -36.05 -25.82 22.59
CA ALA A 785 -36.63 -26.71 21.60
C ALA A 785 -37.91 -27.36 22.13
N ARG A 786 -38.70 -27.90 21.19
CA ARG A 786 -39.88 -28.72 21.49
C ARG A 786 -39.78 -30.10 20.81
N PRO A 787 -38.92 -31.01 21.31
CA PRO A 787 -38.83 -32.39 20.83
C PRO A 787 -40.12 -33.19 21.09
N VAL A 788 -40.18 -34.39 20.51
CA VAL A 788 -41.31 -35.33 20.67
C VAL A 788 -40.78 -36.67 21.13
N TYR A 789 -41.28 -37.17 22.26
CA TYR A 789 -40.96 -38.48 22.81
C TYR A 789 -42.27 -39.24 23.04
N ASP A 790 -42.42 -40.41 22.42
CA ASP A 790 -43.62 -41.26 22.45
C ASP A 790 -44.93 -40.49 22.24
N GLY A 791 -44.90 -39.57 21.27
CA GLY A 791 -46.02 -38.70 20.89
C GLY A 791 -46.24 -37.47 21.78
N VAL A 792 -45.57 -37.38 22.93
CA VAL A 792 -45.63 -36.23 23.84
C VAL A 792 -44.65 -35.16 23.39
N GLN A 793 -45.15 -33.92 23.24
CA GLN A 793 -44.32 -32.75 22.91
C GLN A 793 -43.72 -32.15 24.18
N GLU A 794 -42.44 -32.42 24.42
CA GLU A 794 -41.70 -31.94 25.58
C GLU A 794 -41.00 -30.61 25.30
N PHE A 795 -40.69 -29.83 26.33
CA PHE A 795 -39.83 -28.66 26.22
C PHE A 795 -38.44 -28.96 26.76
N ALA A 796 -37.42 -28.58 26.00
CA ALA A 796 -36.03 -28.59 26.45
C ALA A 796 -35.45 -27.17 26.35
N THR A 797 -34.74 -26.72 27.38
CA THR A 797 -33.98 -25.45 27.39
C THR A 797 -32.55 -25.75 27.79
N ARG A 798 -31.57 -25.43 26.94
CA ARG A 798 -30.15 -25.78 27.16
C ARG A 798 -29.25 -24.56 26.95
N GLY A 799 -28.37 -24.30 27.92
CA GLY A 799 -27.26 -23.36 27.79
C GLY A 799 -25.96 -24.09 27.44
N PHE A 800 -25.02 -23.40 26.79
CA PHE A 800 -23.67 -23.92 26.59
C PHE A 800 -22.59 -22.83 26.64
N VAL A 801 -21.36 -23.25 26.94
CA VAL A 801 -20.13 -22.47 26.90
C VAL A 801 -19.00 -23.33 26.34
N ASN A 802 -18.42 -22.92 25.22
CA ASN A 802 -17.32 -23.61 24.54
C ASN A 802 -16.07 -22.74 24.57
N LEU A 803 -15.01 -23.23 25.19
CA LEU A 803 -13.69 -22.59 25.27
C LEU A 803 -12.70 -23.34 24.37
N TYR A 804 -11.92 -22.59 23.59
CA TYR A 804 -10.79 -23.13 22.84
C TYR A 804 -9.56 -22.27 23.14
N ALA A 805 -8.48 -22.91 23.60
CA ALA A 805 -7.23 -22.27 23.98
C ALA A 805 -6.02 -23.05 23.45
N ARG A 806 -4.98 -22.33 22.98
CA ARG A 806 -3.65 -22.89 22.69
C ARG A 806 -2.53 -22.14 23.43
N PHE A 807 -1.52 -22.87 23.93
CA PHE A 807 -0.46 -22.34 24.81
C PHE A 807 0.88 -23.12 24.75
#